data_AF-A0A093XPD5-F1
#
_entry.id   AF-A0A093XPD5-F1
#
_cell.length_a   1.000
_cell.length_b   1.000
_cell.length_c   1.000
_cell.angle_alpha   90.00
_cell.angle_beta   90.00
_cell.angle_gamma   90.00
#
_symmetry.space_group_name_H-M   'P 1'
#
loop_
_entity.id
_entity.type
_entity.pdbx_description
1 polymer ?
#
loop_
_entity_poly.entity_id
_entity_poly.type
_entity_poly.pdbx_seq_one_letter_code
_entity_poly.pdbx_strand_id
1 'polypeptide(L)'
;MRLSILLFGLAQAKYIVPGGRWHDTDGNLINAHAGGVTVDKEGKFWWFGEYKPEDQVEGGGVSVYSSDDLATWEHHGLALQPIRDHPYISPENIIQRPKVVYSEELDKYEMWWHADNSTYGLLLQGLATSDTIGGPYTFVDATAPLGNWSQDFGIFTDYKDGRSYSLYSNGDRKEGRDVYITRINETLTGLEEVVHRFDKFDLEAPTIIQTDNSYYALMSHKTGYRPNNVVAFRADSLSGPWSQPFTVAPLNTRTYNSQSGFTLKIKGKKATTYLYLGDQWDSNSLWESRYIWLPMDINDKKKTLDVVWHDVYDLDVKSGEYKPVKGKEYRGIHAKTAGNAFKQEANFASDGVILTGISGNDSTVTFEGIEGTGKPQWVSFYYQNTDDMGFGDQPGGTPDRIGGAWQLRRISSVVVNGDTKNVETLYQRDTNKGIILSTPLQLTLAKGKKNKITVGGLWNGFDTKGADLDRIVVYPAEKQMSAKEERRRVGLYPDNRVAPLLKTVGGKTTDSKRSTRIAGNKRKSDSSDSDDSPSGDIRSQFAGAKYKSEKPNEDAEPAYVPGSYKGTAFRGGARKLEQARSRRGVESQRSRLVPKKSNSRLEQKPKFKTYSPASPSGPPPPAKPTFKTYAPASPLRPASPAKPTFKTYAPGPTSPAKPPPKPKAERPVFNTYGGALNIDPHSDSDPNEQIFLSSQLQKSPIRQATPPNPNETKCPMCGIPVQLSLLLDFAASFPSVDPFAMRIQVQSSFCSHHRRHTAASSAKHPSIVWSDLPSRIRAHLPSIRAFLEDPDSQPSHYRKLLAKDIATGRNRTIMQSIMSESNSRVRVPGYYGPRGARVMEEEILDALSSDLREAAVRDVVVSARGVGVYVTFVLVLEVGIRLVMDDLGLEMEDARKEMEESAAWGTLVNEELEEEGPSVVEEDSDDYGYD
;
A
#
# COMPACT_ATOMS: atom_id res chain seq x y z
N MET A 1 -41.07 26.15 -7.20
CA MET A 1 -40.70 24.76 -7.55
C MET A 1 -39.65 24.79 -8.65
N ARG A 2 -38.42 24.34 -8.38
CA ARG A 2 -37.45 24.03 -9.44
C ARG A 2 -37.61 22.54 -9.76
N LEU A 3 -37.81 22.21 -11.03
CA LEU A 3 -38.04 20.84 -11.49
C LEU A 3 -36.69 20.19 -11.82
N SER A 4 -36.11 19.48 -10.86
CA SER A 4 -34.87 18.71 -11.10
C SER A 4 -35.15 17.54 -12.01
N ILE A 5 -34.60 17.56 -13.22
CA ILE A 5 -34.67 16.44 -14.16
C ILE A 5 -33.62 15.40 -13.73
N LEU A 6 -34.06 14.38 -13.02
CA LEU A 6 -33.28 13.17 -12.79
C LEU A 6 -33.08 12.43 -14.11
N LEU A 7 -31.89 12.57 -14.71
CA LEU A 7 -31.42 11.60 -15.70
C LEU A 7 -31.13 10.28 -14.97
N PHE A 8 -32.04 9.32 -15.09
CA PHE A 8 -31.72 7.93 -14.79
C PHE A 8 -30.73 7.42 -15.84
N GLY A 9 -29.46 7.30 -15.45
CA GLY A 9 -28.41 6.72 -16.27
C GLY A 9 -28.61 5.21 -16.38
N LEU A 10 -28.88 4.72 -17.59
CA LEU A 10 -29.05 3.30 -17.94
C LEU A 10 -27.87 2.47 -17.42
N ALA A 11 -28.04 1.87 -16.24
CA ALA A 11 -26.99 1.08 -15.59
C ALA A 11 -26.56 -0.09 -16.49
N GLN A 12 -25.32 -0.05 -16.99
CA GLN A 12 -24.76 -1.07 -17.86
C GLN A 12 -24.33 -2.30 -17.04
N ALA A 13 -24.51 -3.50 -17.58
CA ALA A 13 -23.90 -4.69 -16.99
C ALA A 13 -22.42 -4.72 -17.39
N LYS A 14 -21.56 -4.14 -16.55
CA LYS A 14 -20.10 -4.17 -16.71
C LYS A 14 -19.53 -5.50 -16.20
N TYR A 15 -18.40 -5.90 -16.78
CA TYR A 15 -17.65 -7.07 -16.29
C TYR A 15 -16.65 -6.65 -15.21
N ILE A 16 -16.32 -7.57 -14.30
CA ILE A 16 -15.14 -7.42 -13.45
C ILE A 16 -13.94 -7.98 -14.23
N VAL A 17 -12.89 -7.17 -14.34
CA VAL A 17 -11.74 -7.41 -15.23
C VAL A 17 -10.43 -7.18 -14.47
N PRO A 18 -9.92 -8.19 -13.76
CA PRO A 18 -8.70 -8.09 -12.95
C PRO A 18 -7.50 -7.54 -13.75
N GLY A 19 -6.80 -6.55 -13.19
CA GLY A 19 -5.61 -5.94 -13.78
C GLY A 19 -5.90 -4.87 -14.83
N GLY A 20 -7.17 -4.67 -15.23
CA GLY A 20 -7.56 -3.63 -16.17
C GLY A 20 -7.54 -2.22 -15.57
N ARG A 21 -7.41 -1.20 -16.43
CA ARG A 21 -7.70 0.19 -16.06
C ARG A 21 -9.20 0.36 -15.84
N TRP A 22 -9.64 0.33 -14.59
CA TRP A 22 -11.04 0.57 -14.24
C TRP A 22 -11.30 2.06 -14.18
N HIS A 23 -12.40 2.49 -14.79
CA HIS A 23 -12.81 3.88 -14.81
C HIS A 23 -14.17 4.04 -14.14
N ASP A 24 -14.33 5.15 -13.42
CA ASP A 24 -15.58 5.56 -12.77
C ASP A 24 -16.65 5.99 -13.81
N THR A 25 -17.77 6.52 -13.32
CA THR A 25 -18.86 7.04 -14.16
C THR A 25 -18.50 8.29 -14.94
N ASP A 26 -17.52 9.07 -14.47
CA ASP A 26 -17.08 10.32 -15.08
C ASP A 26 -15.97 10.10 -16.10
N GLY A 27 -15.37 8.91 -16.10
CA GLY A 27 -14.32 8.47 -17.02
C GLY A 27 -12.91 8.61 -16.46
N ASN A 28 -12.74 8.92 -15.18
CA ASN A 28 -11.43 8.97 -14.53
C ASN A 28 -10.98 7.55 -14.12
N LEU A 29 -9.67 7.33 -14.02
CA LEU A 29 -9.13 6.10 -13.45
C LEU A 29 -9.52 6.00 -11.97
N ILE A 30 -10.07 4.86 -11.54
CA ILE A 30 -10.42 4.63 -10.13
C ILE A 30 -9.13 4.56 -9.30
N ASN A 31 -9.08 5.33 -8.22
CA ASN A 31 -7.91 5.47 -7.34
C ASN A 31 -8.33 5.22 -5.88
N ALA A 32 -8.35 3.96 -5.47
CA ALA A 32 -8.84 3.50 -4.16
C ALA A 32 -8.07 2.25 -3.69
N HIS A 33 -6.75 2.37 -3.61
CA HIS A 33 -5.85 1.23 -3.38
C HIS A 33 -5.95 0.67 -1.95
N ALA A 34 -5.81 -0.66 -1.80
CA ALA A 34 -5.69 -1.43 -0.55
C ALA A 34 -6.71 -1.17 0.58
N GLY A 35 -7.79 -0.46 0.29
CA GLY A 35 -8.84 -0.08 1.22
C GLY A 35 -9.87 -1.19 1.45
N GLY A 36 -11.14 -0.83 1.54
CA GLY A 36 -12.20 -1.77 1.92
C GLY A 36 -13.56 -1.42 1.32
N VAL A 37 -14.43 -2.43 1.25
CA VAL A 37 -15.81 -2.26 0.77
C VAL A 37 -16.78 -2.44 1.93
N THR A 38 -17.46 -1.35 2.30
CA THR A 38 -18.54 -1.32 3.28
C THR A 38 -19.88 -1.39 2.54
N VAL A 39 -20.90 -1.97 3.17
CA VAL A 39 -22.26 -2.06 2.59
C VAL A 39 -23.20 -1.25 3.46
N ASP A 40 -23.98 -0.35 2.86
CA ASP A 40 -24.97 0.44 3.61
C ASP A 40 -26.24 -0.36 3.93
N LYS A 41 -27.18 0.28 4.64
CA LYS A 41 -28.44 -0.34 5.09
C LYS A 41 -29.36 -0.69 3.92
N GLU A 42 -29.21 -0.01 2.79
CA GLU A 42 -29.96 -0.16 1.55
C GLU A 42 -29.37 -1.26 0.64
N GLY A 43 -28.11 -1.64 0.85
CA GLY A 43 -27.39 -2.66 0.11
C GLY A 43 -26.49 -2.14 -1.02
N LYS A 44 -26.20 -0.83 -1.07
CA LYS A 44 -25.18 -0.23 -1.96
C LYS A 44 -23.79 -0.54 -1.40
N PHE A 45 -22.84 -0.79 -2.28
CA PHE A 45 -21.44 -0.99 -1.93
C PHE A 45 -20.71 0.36 -1.93
N TRP A 46 -19.90 0.62 -0.91
CA TRP A 46 -19.08 1.82 -0.76
C TRP A 46 -17.62 1.40 -0.61
N TRP A 47 -16.79 1.78 -1.56
CA TRP A 47 -15.38 1.42 -1.62
C TRP A 47 -14.53 2.64 -1.24
N PHE A 48 -13.83 2.50 -0.12
CA PHE A 48 -12.84 3.45 0.38
C PHE A 48 -11.46 2.94 0.04
N GLY A 49 -10.51 3.82 -0.25
CA GLY A 49 -9.13 3.42 -0.49
C GLY A 49 -8.14 4.56 -0.49
N GLU A 50 -6.86 4.21 -0.51
CA GLU A 50 -5.76 5.16 -0.58
C GLU A 50 -5.84 5.96 -1.89
N TYR A 51 -5.82 7.28 -1.78
CA TYR A 51 -5.73 8.16 -2.94
C TYR A 51 -4.27 8.46 -3.25
N LYS A 52 -3.76 7.90 -4.35
CA LYS A 52 -2.38 8.07 -4.83
C LYS A 52 -2.36 8.69 -6.24
N PRO A 53 -2.46 10.03 -6.38
CA PRO A 53 -2.42 10.68 -7.69
C PRO A 53 -1.01 10.60 -8.31
N GLU A 54 -0.85 11.00 -9.58
CA GLU A 54 0.39 10.76 -10.33
C GLU A 54 1.63 11.47 -9.72
N ASP A 55 1.41 12.62 -9.08
CA ASP A 55 2.39 13.47 -8.45
C ASP A 55 2.61 13.21 -6.95
N GLN A 56 1.80 12.35 -6.31
CA GLN A 56 1.88 12.08 -4.86
C GLN A 56 1.79 10.59 -4.51
N VAL A 57 2.84 10.08 -3.87
CA VAL A 57 3.04 8.65 -3.56
C VAL A 57 2.29 8.20 -2.30
N GLU A 58 2.24 9.05 -1.27
CA GLU A 58 1.60 8.83 0.03
C GLU A 58 0.90 10.12 0.49
N GLY A 59 -0.04 10.04 1.44
CA GLY A 59 -0.64 11.22 2.07
C GLY A 59 -1.75 11.93 1.28
N GLY A 60 -2.19 11.38 0.14
CA GLY A 60 -3.28 11.96 -0.66
C GLY A 60 -4.68 11.88 -0.02
N GLY A 61 -4.81 11.21 1.13
CA GLY A 61 -6.08 10.97 1.82
C GLY A 61 -6.77 9.68 1.40
N VAL A 62 -8.08 9.61 1.69
CA VAL A 62 -8.93 8.44 1.40
C VAL A 62 -10.00 8.84 0.41
N SER A 63 -9.99 8.24 -0.78
CA SER A 63 -11.06 8.38 -1.76
C SER A 63 -12.28 7.52 -1.40
N VAL A 64 -13.43 7.86 -1.96
CA VAL A 64 -14.66 7.06 -1.83
C VAL A 64 -15.41 6.95 -3.16
N TYR A 65 -15.82 5.72 -3.44
CA TYR A 65 -16.68 5.37 -4.58
C TYR A 65 -17.88 4.56 -4.09
N SER A 66 -18.97 4.56 -4.85
CA SER A 66 -20.13 3.71 -4.56
C SER A 66 -20.63 2.95 -5.78
N SER A 67 -21.25 1.78 -5.56
CA SER A 67 -21.71 0.89 -6.64
C SER A 67 -22.92 0.04 -6.24
N ASP A 68 -23.76 -0.25 -7.22
CA ASP A 68 -24.87 -1.22 -7.12
C ASP A 68 -24.47 -2.65 -7.57
N ASP A 69 -23.31 -2.83 -8.20
CA ASP A 69 -22.90 -4.11 -8.85
C ASP A 69 -21.41 -4.49 -8.70
N LEU A 70 -20.60 -3.69 -7.98
CA LEU A 70 -19.15 -3.83 -7.82
C LEU A 70 -18.32 -3.64 -9.11
N ALA A 71 -18.93 -3.23 -10.22
CA ALA A 71 -18.26 -3.04 -11.52
C ALA A 71 -18.44 -1.62 -12.11
N THR A 72 -19.54 -0.94 -11.75
CA THR A 72 -19.82 0.45 -12.11
C THR A 72 -19.71 1.31 -10.86
N TRP A 73 -18.70 2.17 -10.80
CA TRP A 73 -18.36 2.96 -9.63
C TRP A 73 -18.60 4.46 -9.86
N GLU A 74 -19.42 5.05 -9.00
CA GLU A 74 -19.69 6.49 -8.90
C GLU A 74 -18.72 7.11 -7.90
N HIS A 75 -17.98 8.15 -8.28
CA HIS A 75 -16.99 8.82 -7.42
C HIS A 75 -17.65 9.87 -6.51
N HIS A 76 -17.25 9.91 -5.24
CA HIS A 76 -17.80 10.84 -4.22
C HIS A 76 -16.75 11.78 -3.62
N GLY A 77 -15.54 11.83 -4.20
CA GLY A 77 -14.44 12.68 -3.70
C GLY A 77 -13.59 11.98 -2.64
N LEU A 78 -12.96 12.79 -1.79
CA LEU A 78 -12.19 12.30 -0.64
C LEU A 78 -13.11 12.20 0.60
N ALA A 79 -13.24 10.99 1.14
CA ALA A 79 -13.89 10.74 2.41
C ALA A 79 -13.04 11.27 3.57
N LEU A 80 -11.71 11.13 3.51
CA LEU A 80 -10.78 11.76 4.45
C LEU A 80 -9.81 12.65 3.66
N GLN A 81 -9.93 13.96 3.86
CA GLN A 81 -9.06 14.98 3.26
C GLN A 81 -7.78 15.12 4.10
N PRO A 82 -6.57 15.10 3.52
CA PRO A 82 -5.36 15.43 4.26
C PRO A 82 -5.37 16.91 4.69
N ILE A 83 -4.92 17.18 5.91
CA ILE A 83 -4.87 18.51 6.51
C ILE A 83 -3.42 18.95 6.58
N ARG A 84 -3.08 20.02 5.87
CA ARG A 84 -1.73 20.61 5.87
C ARG A 84 -1.24 20.85 7.30
N ASP A 85 0.02 20.52 7.57
CA ASP A 85 0.70 20.71 8.85
C ASP A 85 0.06 19.93 10.04
N HIS A 86 -0.82 18.95 9.80
CA HIS A 86 -1.42 18.10 10.85
C HIS A 86 -0.56 16.86 11.18
N PRO A 87 -0.29 16.52 12.46
CA PRO A 87 0.64 15.46 12.89
C PRO A 87 0.53 14.10 12.17
N TYR A 88 -0.71 13.67 11.92
CA TYR A 88 -1.03 12.29 11.51
C TYR A 88 -1.73 12.15 10.15
N ILE A 89 -2.13 13.25 9.51
CA ILE A 89 -2.87 13.26 8.24
C ILE A 89 -2.50 14.44 7.33
N SER A 90 -1.27 14.96 7.42
CA SER A 90 -0.75 15.87 6.41
C SER A 90 -0.43 15.15 5.09
N PRO A 91 -0.23 15.88 3.99
CA PRO A 91 0.23 15.31 2.71
C PRO A 91 1.57 14.55 2.81
N GLU A 92 2.34 14.76 3.87
CA GLU A 92 3.62 14.11 4.17
C GLU A 92 3.46 12.84 5.05
N ASN A 93 2.30 12.63 5.65
CA ASN A 93 1.98 11.43 6.41
C ASN A 93 1.60 10.24 5.50
N ILE A 94 1.61 9.06 6.11
CA ILE A 94 1.13 7.82 5.49
C ILE A 94 -0.27 7.52 5.99
N ILE A 95 -1.21 7.41 5.05
CA ILE A 95 -2.62 7.08 5.28
C ILE A 95 -2.90 5.81 4.47
N GLN A 96 -2.69 4.63 5.06
CA GLN A 96 -2.72 3.35 4.35
C GLN A 96 -3.83 2.41 4.81
N ARG A 97 -4.36 1.63 3.86
CA ARG A 97 -5.36 0.57 4.03
C ARG A 97 -6.61 0.97 4.82
N PRO A 98 -7.31 2.08 4.48
CA PRO A 98 -8.52 2.48 5.20
C PRO A 98 -9.61 1.40 5.17
N LYS A 99 -10.38 1.31 6.24
CA LYS A 99 -11.55 0.43 6.42
C LYS A 99 -12.63 1.22 7.17
N VAL A 100 -13.89 1.11 6.74
CA VAL A 100 -15.03 1.82 7.34
C VAL A 100 -16.03 0.82 7.92
N VAL A 101 -16.47 1.07 9.15
CA VAL A 101 -17.50 0.28 9.86
C VAL A 101 -18.56 1.19 10.45
N TYR A 102 -19.80 0.70 10.56
CA TYR A 102 -20.92 1.44 11.13
C TYR A 102 -21.15 1.05 12.59
N SER A 103 -21.19 2.06 13.47
CA SER A 103 -21.42 1.96 14.90
C SER A 103 -22.91 2.13 15.19
N GLU A 104 -23.60 1.03 15.56
CA GLU A 104 -25.03 1.09 15.91
C GLU A 104 -25.28 1.92 17.18
N GLU A 105 -24.35 1.91 18.13
CA GLU A 105 -24.45 2.62 19.41
C GLU A 105 -24.31 4.15 19.25
N LEU A 106 -23.50 4.60 18.29
CA LEU A 106 -23.28 6.03 18.02
C LEU A 106 -24.10 6.59 16.84
N ASP A 107 -24.75 5.73 16.06
CA ASP A 107 -25.35 6.03 14.74
C ASP A 107 -24.37 6.74 13.78
N LYS A 108 -23.10 6.29 13.78
CA LYS A 108 -21.97 6.91 13.06
C LYS A 108 -21.17 5.88 12.27
N TYR A 109 -20.40 6.36 11.31
CA TYR A 109 -19.41 5.58 10.57
C TYR A 109 -18.01 5.91 11.11
N GLU A 110 -17.27 4.86 11.48
CA GLU A 110 -15.91 4.95 12.00
C GLU A 110 -14.94 4.40 10.94
N MET A 111 -13.99 5.24 10.51
CA MET A 111 -12.91 4.90 9.60
C MET A 111 -11.64 4.63 10.41
N TRP A 112 -11.02 3.48 10.14
CA TRP A 112 -9.74 3.09 10.70
C TRP A 112 -8.70 2.83 9.60
N TRP A 113 -7.44 3.18 9.83
CA TRP A 113 -6.34 2.99 8.88
C TRP A 113 -4.98 2.83 9.58
N HIS A 114 -3.95 2.43 8.83
CA HIS A 114 -2.55 2.50 9.27
C HIS A 114 -2.05 3.94 9.12
N ALA A 115 -1.85 4.60 10.24
CA ALA A 115 -1.34 5.97 10.31
C ALA A 115 0.17 5.96 10.59
N ASP A 116 0.95 6.63 9.74
CA ASP A 116 2.40 6.69 9.90
C ASP A 116 3.03 8.00 9.36
N ASN A 117 4.35 8.09 9.49
CA ASN A 117 5.17 9.07 8.77
C ASN A 117 6.02 8.37 7.69
N SER A 118 6.72 9.16 6.86
CA SER A 118 7.56 8.67 5.76
C SER A 118 8.67 7.68 6.18
N THR A 119 9.00 7.59 7.47
CA THR A 119 10.00 6.64 8.01
C THR A 119 9.41 5.28 8.41
N TYR A 120 8.08 5.11 8.37
CA TYR A 120 7.35 3.99 8.98
C TYR A 120 7.72 3.81 10.47
N GLY A 121 7.80 4.94 11.18
CA GLY A 121 8.33 5.04 12.54
C GLY A 121 7.27 5.20 13.64
N LEU A 122 6.07 5.70 13.30
CA LEU A 122 4.99 5.91 14.27
C LEU A 122 4.27 4.60 14.58
N LEU A 123 3.95 3.82 13.54
CA LEU A 123 3.26 2.53 13.63
C LEU A 123 1.93 2.60 14.42
N LEU A 124 1.02 3.49 14.00
CA LEU A 124 -0.23 3.79 14.70
C LEU A 124 -1.48 3.32 13.93
N GLN A 125 -2.61 3.23 14.63
CA GLN A 125 -3.95 3.10 14.05
C GLN A 125 -4.63 4.47 14.12
N GLY A 126 -4.96 5.03 12.96
CA GLY A 126 -5.77 6.23 12.86
C GLY A 126 -7.25 5.92 13.02
N LEU A 127 -7.99 6.86 13.60
CA LEU A 127 -9.45 6.84 13.75
C LEU A 127 -10.04 8.18 13.27
N ALA A 128 -11.13 8.11 12.51
CA ALA A 128 -11.92 9.25 12.07
C ALA A 128 -13.41 8.89 12.00
N THR A 129 -14.30 9.84 12.30
CA THR A 129 -15.76 9.59 12.42
C THR A 129 -16.57 10.43 11.42
N SER A 130 -17.72 9.94 10.98
CA SER A 130 -18.68 10.67 10.15
C SER A 130 -20.13 10.27 10.42
N ASP A 131 -21.06 11.21 10.26
CA ASP A 131 -22.51 10.95 10.30
C ASP A 131 -23.02 10.27 9.00
N THR A 132 -22.23 10.27 7.93
CA THR A 132 -22.60 9.63 6.66
C THR A 132 -21.50 8.72 6.13
N ILE A 133 -21.89 7.64 5.45
CA ILE A 133 -20.93 6.66 4.93
C ILE A 133 -19.93 7.28 3.96
N GLY A 134 -20.35 8.23 3.12
CA GLY A 134 -19.49 8.91 2.15
C GLY A 134 -18.54 9.96 2.76
N GLY A 135 -18.72 10.31 4.04
CA GLY A 135 -17.96 11.38 4.68
C GLY A 135 -18.59 12.78 4.48
N PRO A 136 -17.78 13.85 4.61
CA PRO A 136 -16.38 13.82 5.03
C PRO A 136 -16.23 13.27 6.45
N TYR A 137 -15.12 12.58 6.70
CA TYR A 137 -14.73 12.06 8.01
C TYR A 137 -13.87 13.08 8.73
N THR A 138 -14.12 13.25 10.02
CA THR A 138 -13.33 14.11 10.91
C THR A 138 -12.33 13.27 11.68
N PHE A 139 -11.05 13.62 11.63
CA PHE A 139 -10.00 12.96 12.42
C PHE A 139 -10.34 12.98 13.92
N VAL A 140 -10.08 11.87 14.61
CA VAL A 140 -10.32 11.72 16.05
C VAL A 140 -9.01 11.49 16.81
N ASP A 141 -8.23 10.48 16.42
CA ASP A 141 -6.99 10.08 17.12
C ASP A 141 -6.08 9.21 16.23
N ALA A 142 -4.81 9.05 16.61
CA ALA A 142 -3.88 8.10 16.04
C ALA A 142 -3.10 7.39 17.17
N THR A 143 -3.37 6.10 17.40
CA THR A 143 -2.94 5.41 18.63
C THR A 143 -2.23 4.07 18.41
N ALA A 144 -1.33 3.73 19.33
CA ALA A 144 -0.64 2.46 19.39
C ALA A 144 -1.57 1.36 19.99
N PRO A 145 -1.90 0.28 19.26
CA PRO A 145 -2.95 -0.65 19.66
C PRO A 145 -2.60 -1.47 20.91
N LEU A 146 -3.22 -1.09 22.04
CA LEU A 146 -3.00 -1.72 23.36
C LEU A 146 -1.51 -1.76 23.77
N GLY A 147 -0.73 -0.76 23.35
CA GLY A 147 0.72 -0.70 23.59
C GLY A 147 1.59 -1.55 22.65
N ASN A 148 0.99 -2.20 21.64
CA ASN A 148 1.71 -2.77 20.50
C ASN A 148 1.86 -1.74 19.38
N TRP A 149 2.54 -2.11 18.30
CA TRP A 149 2.67 -1.34 17.07
C TRP A 149 1.62 -1.79 16.03
N SER A 150 1.29 -0.91 15.09
CA SER A 150 0.46 -1.21 13.93
C SER A 150 1.11 -0.70 12.65
N GLN A 151 1.34 -1.60 11.70
CA GLN A 151 1.63 -1.26 10.31
C GLN A 151 0.38 -1.65 9.50
N ASP A 152 0.57 -2.38 8.40
CA ASP A 152 -0.47 -2.97 7.55
C ASP A 152 -1.74 -3.38 8.32
N PHE A 153 -2.84 -2.68 8.00
CA PHE A 153 -4.10 -2.69 8.72
C PHE A 153 -5.24 -3.34 7.92
N GLY A 154 -6.17 -3.96 8.64
CA GLY A 154 -7.44 -4.47 8.15
C GLY A 154 -8.48 -4.49 9.27
N ILE A 155 -9.74 -4.72 8.90
CA ILE A 155 -10.85 -4.86 9.83
C ILE A 155 -11.70 -6.06 9.41
N PHE A 156 -12.29 -6.74 10.38
CA PHE A 156 -13.24 -7.83 10.18
C PHE A 156 -14.42 -7.69 11.14
N THR A 157 -15.64 -7.78 10.64
CA THR A 157 -16.87 -7.83 11.46
C THR A 157 -17.48 -9.22 11.33
N ASP A 158 -17.68 -9.90 12.46
CA ASP A 158 -18.31 -11.21 12.50
C ASP A 158 -19.83 -11.07 12.33
N TYR A 159 -20.38 -11.58 11.23
CA TYR A 159 -21.82 -11.43 10.95
C TYR A 159 -22.72 -12.28 11.87
N LYS A 160 -22.15 -13.16 12.72
CA LYS A 160 -22.89 -14.03 13.63
C LYS A 160 -23.21 -13.36 14.96
N ASP A 161 -22.34 -12.47 15.44
CA ASP A 161 -22.52 -11.77 16.72
C ASP A 161 -22.39 -10.24 16.64
N GLY A 162 -22.04 -9.68 15.48
CA GLY A 162 -21.93 -8.25 15.23
C GLY A 162 -20.60 -7.61 15.66
N ARG A 163 -19.67 -8.37 16.26
CA ARG A 163 -18.42 -7.81 16.80
C ARG A 163 -17.42 -7.49 15.69
N SER A 164 -16.72 -6.37 15.85
CA SER A 164 -15.65 -5.94 14.95
C SER A 164 -14.27 -6.14 15.58
N TYR A 165 -13.29 -6.42 14.72
CA TYR A 165 -11.93 -6.78 15.07
C TYR A 165 -10.93 -6.01 14.20
N SER A 166 -10.00 -5.33 14.85
CA SER A 166 -8.81 -4.73 14.24
C SER A 166 -7.82 -5.85 13.92
N LEU A 167 -7.31 -5.85 12.68
CA LEU A 167 -6.33 -6.79 12.16
C LEU A 167 -5.07 -6.00 11.79
N TYR A 168 -3.92 -6.33 12.35
CA TYR A 168 -2.71 -5.55 12.07
C TYR A 168 -1.41 -6.34 12.23
N SER A 169 -0.42 -6.01 11.41
CA SER A 169 0.97 -6.44 11.61
C SER A 169 1.71 -5.48 12.54
N ASN A 170 2.66 -6.00 13.33
CA ASN A 170 3.30 -5.30 14.45
C ASN A 170 4.66 -4.65 14.05
N GLY A 171 4.80 -4.25 12.77
CA GLY A 171 6.01 -3.62 12.21
C GLY A 171 7.07 -4.57 11.64
N ASP A 172 8.12 -4.02 11.04
CA ASP A 172 9.20 -4.78 10.36
C ASP A 172 10.39 -5.17 11.27
N ARG A 173 10.35 -4.78 12.55
CA ARG A 173 11.39 -5.16 13.52
C ARG A 173 11.34 -6.65 13.79
N LYS A 174 12.47 -7.27 14.14
CA LYS A 174 12.56 -8.71 14.41
C LYS A 174 11.61 -9.17 15.54
N GLU A 175 11.34 -8.27 16.47
CA GLU A 175 10.45 -8.41 17.62
C GLU A 175 8.97 -8.15 17.25
N GLY A 176 8.71 -7.50 16.11
CA GLY A 176 7.39 -7.06 15.62
C GLY A 176 6.76 -7.97 14.55
N ARG A 177 7.28 -9.18 14.34
CA ARG A 177 6.86 -10.10 13.25
C ARG A 177 5.54 -10.82 13.46
N ASP A 178 4.66 -10.21 14.23
CA ASP A 178 3.38 -10.76 14.65
C ASP A 178 2.25 -10.11 13.87
N VAL A 179 1.18 -10.87 13.65
CA VAL A 179 -0.11 -10.32 13.23
C VAL A 179 -1.13 -10.56 14.34
N TYR A 180 -1.94 -9.55 14.64
CA TYR A 180 -2.92 -9.56 15.73
C TYR A 180 -4.35 -9.59 15.20
N ILE A 181 -5.24 -10.24 15.97
CA ILE A 181 -6.69 -10.06 15.91
C ILE A 181 -7.09 -9.46 17.26
N THR A 182 -7.58 -8.22 17.26
CA THR A 182 -7.89 -7.48 18.49
C THR A 182 -9.34 -6.98 18.43
N ARG A 183 -10.15 -7.27 19.46
CA ARG A 183 -11.56 -6.85 19.51
C ARG A 183 -11.65 -5.33 19.65
N ILE A 184 -12.53 -4.71 18.87
CA ILE A 184 -12.93 -3.31 18.98
C ILE A 184 -14.16 -3.23 19.90
N ASN A 185 -14.28 -2.15 20.67
CA ASN A 185 -15.40 -1.89 21.57
C ASN A 185 -16.73 -1.66 20.82
N GLU A 186 -17.86 -1.70 21.54
CA GLU A 186 -19.20 -1.58 20.95
C GLU A 186 -19.43 -0.25 20.21
N THR A 187 -18.76 0.84 20.61
CA THR A 187 -18.82 2.13 19.92
C THR A 187 -17.94 2.21 18.66
N LEU A 188 -17.10 1.21 18.40
CA LEU A 188 -16.13 1.13 17.29
C LEU A 188 -15.02 2.21 17.30
N THR A 189 -14.74 2.78 18.47
CA THR A 189 -13.78 3.90 18.67
C THR A 189 -12.56 3.54 19.54
N GLY A 190 -12.44 2.29 19.97
CA GLY A 190 -11.30 1.85 20.79
C GLY A 190 -11.14 0.33 20.84
N LEU A 191 -9.94 -0.13 21.22
CA LEU A 191 -9.61 -1.55 21.32
C LEU A 191 -9.80 -2.08 22.75
N GLU A 192 -10.24 -3.33 22.88
CA GLU A 192 -10.49 -3.97 24.18
C GLU A 192 -9.48 -5.05 24.53
N GLU A 193 -9.35 -6.08 23.69
CA GLU A 193 -8.53 -7.26 24.00
C GLU A 193 -7.92 -7.90 22.74
N VAL A 194 -6.70 -8.42 22.88
CA VAL A 194 -6.09 -9.29 21.86
C VAL A 194 -6.75 -10.67 21.93
N VAL A 195 -7.48 -11.04 20.87
CA VAL A 195 -8.19 -12.32 20.72
C VAL A 195 -7.26 -13.40 20.16
N HIS A 196 -6.35 -13.03 19.25
CA HIS A 196 -5.34 -13.94 18.73
C HIS A 196 -4.06 -13.22 18.30
N ARG A 197 -2.94 -13.94 18.31
CA ARG A 197 -1.63 -13.50 17.81
C ARG A 197 -1.01 -14.61 16.95
N PHE A 198 -0.79 -14.32 15.68
CA PHE A 198 0.00 -15.13 14.77
C PHE A 198 1.49 -14.83 15.00
N ASP A 199 2.11 -15.58 15.92
CA ASP A 199 3.48 -15.32 16.39
C ASP A 199 4.54 -15.64 15.31
N LYS A 200 5.41 -14.65 15.00
CA LYS A 200 6.63 -14.79 14.17
C LYS A 200 6.46 -15.31 12.73
N PHE A 201 5.31 -15.08 12.08
CA PHE A 201 5.14 -15.47 10.67
C PHE A 201 5.70 -14.47 9.65
N ASP A 202 6.05 -13.24 10.05
CA ASP A 202 6.61 -12.20 9.16
C ASP A 202 5.63 -11.85 8.00
N LEU A 203 4.37 -11.64 8.39
CA LEU A 203 3.22 -11.41 7.51
C LEU A 203 2.65 -9.99 7.67
N GLU A 204 1.92 -9.57 6.65
CA GLU A 204 1.29 -8.26 6.50
C GLU A 204 -0.05 -8.39 5.72
N ALA A 205 -0.66 -7.26 5.38
CA ALA A 205 -1.92 -7.15 4.64
C ALA A 205 -3.09 -8.05 5.13
N PRO A 206 -3.46 -8.04 6.43
CA PRO A 206 -4.37 -9.02 6.97
C PRO A 206 -5.84 -8.76 6.62
N THR A 207 -6.55 -9.82 6.21
CA THR A 207 -8.01 -9.81 6.03
C THR A 207 -8.62 -11.16 6.40
N ILE A 208 -9.90 -11.19 6.81
CA ILE A 208 -10.59 -12.44 7.19
C ILE A 208 -11.89 -12.57 6.38
N ILE A 209 -12.06 -13.74 5.75
CA ILE A 209 -13.33 -14.16 5.16
C ILE A 209 -13.99 -15.25 6.00
N GLN A 210 -15.30 -15.11 6.22
CA GLN A 210 -16.08 -15.98 7.12
C GLN A 210 -17.16 -16.76 6.37
N THR A 211 -17.07 -18.09 6.45
CA THR A 211 -18.13 -19.00 6.01
C THR A 211 -19.10 -19.28 7.17
N ASP A 212 -20.16 -20.04 6.90
CA ASP A 212 -21.08 -20.46 7.98
C ASP A 212 -20.38 -21.33 9.04
N ASN A 213 -19.27 -22.00 8.70
CA ASN A 213 -18.58 -22.96 9.57
C ASN A 213 -17.16 -22.54 10.00
N SER A 214 -16.49 -21.66 9.27
CA SER A 214 -15.05 -21.38 9.42
C SER A 214 -14.70 -19.91 9.26
N TYR A 215 -13.54 -19.53 9.81
CA TYR A 215 -12.84 -18.29 9.50
C TYR A 215 -11.59 -18.65 8.69
N TYR A 216 -11.31 -17.88 7.64
CA TYR A 216 -10.09 -17.96 6.85
C TYR A 216 -9.40 -16.59 6.88
N ALA A 217 -8.23 -16.50 7.49
CA ALA A 217 -7.41 -15.28 7.53
C ALA A 217 -6.38 -15.33 6.41
N LEU A 218 -6.40 -14.35 5.49
CA LEU A 218 -5.47 -14.21 4.38
C LEU A 218 -4.47 -13.10 4.68
N MET A 219 -3.19 -13.33 4.35
CA MET A 219 -2.08 -12.41 4.62
C MET A 219 -0.98 -12.58 3.56
N SER A 220 -0.28 -11.51 3.20
CA SER A 220 0.95 -11.58 2.39
C SER A 220 2.20 -11.66 3.27
N HIS A 221 3.31 -12.10 2.71
CA HIS A 221 4.63 -11.92 3.32
C HIS A 221 5.11 -10.47 3.21
N LYS A 222 5.98 -10.05 4.14
CA LYS A 222 6.62 -8.73 4.16
C LYS A 222 7.64 -8.56 3.03
N THR A 223 7.18 -8.12 1.86
CA THR A 223 8.04 -7.86 0.69
C THR A 223 7.93 -6.44 0.12
N GLY A 224 7.18 -5.56 0.81
CA GLY A 224 6.79 -4.23 0.33
C GLY A 224 5.88 -4.33 -0.88
N TYR A 225 5.92 -3.35 -1.78
CA TYR A 225 5.17 -3.34 -3.05
C TYR A 225 5.45 -4.53 -4.01
N ARG A 226 6.35 -5.46 -3.66
CA ARG A 226 6.64 -6.64 -4.47
C ARG A 226 5.62 -7.73 -4.15
N PRO A 227 4.96 -8.35 -5.15
CA PRO A 227 3.98 -9.41 -4.90
C PRO A 227 4.66 -10.68 -4.39
N ASN A 228 3.93 -11.47 -3.61
CA ASN A 228 4.38 -12.75 -3.09
C ASN A 228 3.22 -13.77 -3.04
N ASN A 229 3.48 -14.99 -2.60
CA ASN A 229 2.45 -16.02 -2.48
C ASN A 229 1.66 -15.80 -1.17
N VAL A 230 0.52 -15.10 -1.27
CA VAL A 230 -0.44 -14.91 -0.16
C VAL A 230 -0.79 -16.26 0.46
N VAL A 231 -0.81 -16.31 1.79
CA VAL A 231 -1.16 -17.48 2.59
C VAL A 231 -2.50 -17.31 3.28
N ALA A 232 -3.20 -18.42 3.53
CA ALA A 232 -4.37 -18.48 4.38
C ALA A 232 -4.13 -19.37 5.61
N PHE A 233 -4.73 -18.97 6.72
CA PHE A 233 -4.92 -19.76 7.94
C PHE A 233 -6.42 -20.05 8.11
N ARG A 234 -6.79 -21.21 8.65
CA ARG A 234 -8.19 -21.59 8.88
C ARG A 234 -8.45 -21.93 10.35
N ALA A 235 -9.55 -21.43 10.91
CA ALA A 235 -10.02 -21.77 12.27
C ALA A 235 -11.54 -21.96 12.34
N ASP A 236 -12.02 -22.58 13.43
CA ASP A 236 -13.44 -22.66 13.80
C ASP A 236 -13.87 -21.50 14.74
N SER A 237 -12.91 -20.75 15.28
CA SER A 237 -13.08 -19.59 16.17
C SER A 237 -11.96 -18.58 15.91
N LEU A 238 -12.22 -17.28 16.06
CA LEU A 238 -11.21 -16.22 15.93
C LEU A 238 -10.05 -16.36 16.92
N SER A 239 -10.33 -16.86 18.14
CA SER A 239 -9.31 -17.17 19.15
C SER A 239 -8.40 -18.35 18.75
N GLY A 240 -8.75 -19.08 17.70
CA GLY A 240 -8.09 -20.30 17.25
C GLY A 240 -8.65 -21.57 17.90
N PRO A 241 -7.92 -22.71 17.79
CA PRO A 241 -6.62 -22.83 17.14
C PRO A 241 -6.71 -22.61 15.62
N TRP A 242 -5.79 -21.83 15.08
CA TRP A 242 -5.61 -21.64 13.65
C TRP A 242 -4.74 -22.76 13.05
N SER A 243 -4.95 -23.09 11.79
CA SER A 243 -4.14 -24.07 11.05
C SER A 243 -2.70 -23.59 10.84
N GLN A 244 -1.85 -24.47 10.30
CA GLN A 244 -0.66 -23.99 9.60
C GLN A 244 -1.08 -23.20 8.34
N PRO A 245 -0.27 -22.23 7.88
CA PRO A 245 -0.55 -21.48 6.67
C PRO A 245 -0.44 -22.36 5.42
N PHE A 246 -1.24 -22.05 4.40
CA PHE A 246 -1.16 -22.64 3.06
C PHE A 246 -1.34 -21.56 1.98
N THR A 247 -0.68 -21.71 0.83
CA THR A 247 -0.79 -20.73 -0.28
C THR A 247 -2.17 -20.78 -0.93
N VAL A 248 -2.76 -19.62 -1.22
CA VAL A 248 -4.13 -19.50 -1.74
C VAL A 248 -4.26 -19.55 -3.27
N ALA A 249 -3.13 -19.57 -3.99
CA ALA A 249 -3.08 -19.53 -5.45
C ALA A 249 -1.98 -20.46 -5.97
N PRO A 250 -1.97 -20.81 -7.28
CA PRO A 250 -0.91 -21.62 -7.87
C PRO A 250 0.47 -20.99 -7.64
N LEU A 251 1.42 -21.79 -7.17
CA LEU A 251 2.80 -21.35 -6.88
C LEU A 251 3.44 -20.69 -8.10
N ASN A 252 4.36 -19.74 -7.86
CA ASN A 252 5.06 -18.93 -8.86
C ASN A 252 4.18 -17.92 -9.61
N THR A 253 2.86 -17.87 -9.34
CA THR A 253 2.01 -16.75 -9.80
C THR A 253 2.12 -15.53 -8.87
N ARG A 254 2.61 -15.72 -7.63
CA ARG A 254 2.65 -14.69 -6.56
C ARG A 254 1.27 -14.04 -6.38
N THR A 255 0.28 -14.92 -6.14
CA THR A 255 -1.16 -14.61 -6.12
C THR A 255 -1.59 -13.75 -7.32
N TYR A 256 -1.24 -14.26 -8.51
CA TYR A 256 -1.48 -13.57 -9.79
C TYR A 256 -0.89 -12.15 -9.88
N ASN A 257 0.30 -11.98 -9.32
CA ASN A 257 1.01 -10.70 -9.16
C ASN A 257 0.11 -9.70 -8.39
N SER A 258 -0.27 -10.05 -7.15
CA SER A 258 -1.02 -9.17 -6.25
C SER A 258 -0.73 -9.43 -4.76
N GLN A 259 -1.05 -8.43 -3.94
CA GLN A 259 -1.03 -8.47 -2.48
C GLN A 259 -2.48 -8.41 -1.96
N SER A 260 -2.74 -8.93 -0.75
CA SER A 260 -4.07 -8.82 -0.14
C SER A 260 -4.41 -7.35 0.16
N GLY A 261 -5.69 -6.98 0.08
CA GLY A 261 -6.20 -5.71 0.59
C GLY A 261 -7.45 -5.91 1.45
N PHE A 262 -8.43 -6.65 0.92
CA PHE A 262 -9.69 -6.96 1.60
C PHE A 262 -10.29 -8.29 1.12
N THR A 263 -11.35 -8.75 1.79
CA THR A 263 -12.18 -9.87 1.33
C THR A 263 -13.65 -9.54 1.54
N LEU A 264 -14.50 -9.91 0.57
CA LEU A 264 -15.92 -9.54 0.56
C LEU A 264 -16.82 -10.79 0.44
N LYS A 265 -17.83 -10.88 1.30
CA LYS A 265 -18.89 -11.91 1.23
C LYS A 265 -20.13 -11.32 0.58
N ILE A 266 -20.54 -11.89 -0.55
CA ILE A 266 -21.73 -11.49 -1.31
C ILE A 266 -22.79 -12.57 -1.12
N LYS A 267 -23.72 -12.34 -0.20
CA LYS A 267 -24.85 -13.25 0.08
C LYS A 267 -26.01 -12.91 -0.86
N GLY A 268 -26.04 -13.55 -2.02
CA GLY A 268 -27.14 -13.39 -2.99
C GLY A 268 -28.30 -14.35 -2.77
N LYS A 269 -29.36 -14.17 -3.57
CA LYS A 269 -30.62 -14.94 -3.48
C LYS A 269 -30.53 -16.41 -3.89
N LYS A 270 -29.42 -16.84 -4.50
CA LYS A 270 -29.20 -18.23 -4.96
C LYS A 270 -27.87 -18.81 -4.48
N ALA A 271 -26.83 -18.00 -4.42
CA ALA A 271 -25.48 -18.41 -4.05
C ALA A 271 -24.84 -17.36 -3.13
N THR A 272 -23.86 -17.80 -2.35
CA THR A 272 -22.92 -16.90 -1.68
C THR A 272 -21.61 -16.93 -2.45
N THR A 273 -21.15 -15.78 -2.92
CA THR A 273 -19.83 -15.61 -3.54
C THR A 273 -18.89 -14.97 -2.52
N TYR A 274 -17.66 -15.46 -2.47
CA TYR A 274 -16.58 -14.88 -1.68
C TYR A 274 -15.56 -14.28 -2.66
N LEU A 275 -15.18 -13.03 -2.46
CA LEU A 275 -14.17 -12.34 -3.29
C LEU A 275 -12.91 -12.04 -2.49
N TYR A 276 -11.76 -12.33 -3.08
CA TYR A 276 -10.46 -11.75 -2.75
C TYR A 276 -10.35 -10.40 -3.47
N LEU A 277 -10.07 -9.33 -2.73
CA LEU A 277 -9.82 -7.99 -3.26
C LEU A 277 -8.35 -7.67 -2.97
N GLY A 278 -7.50 -7.84 -3.98
CA GLY A 278 -6.07 -7.54 -3.88
C GLY A 278 -5.62 -6.42 -4.81
N ASP A 279 -4.44 -5.89 -4.53
CA ASP A 279 -3.78 -4.84 -5.31
C ASP A 279 -2.56 -5.42 -6.04
N GLN A 280 -2.49 -5.18 -7.34
CA GLN A 280 -1.30 -5.33 -8.15
C GLN A 280 -0.57 -3.99 -8.15
N TRP A 281 0.29 -3.83 -7.15
CA TRP A 281 1.10 -2.64 -6.95
C TRP A 281 2.08 -2.38 -8.09
N ASP A 282 2.37 -1.10 -8.30
CA ASP A 282 3.33 -0.62 -9.27
C ASP A 282 4.30 0.40 -8.65
N SER A 283 5.33 -0.05 -7.95
CA SER A 283 6.24 0.87 -7.23
C SER A 283 7.01 1.84 -8.14
N ASN A 284 6.98 1.66 -9.46
CA ASN A 284 7.54 2.62 -10.42
C ASN A 284 6.54 3.74 -10.78
N SER A 285 5.24 3.55 -10.52
CA SER A 285 4.14 4.46 -10.85
C SER A 285 2.91 4.07 -10.01
N LEU A 286 2.87 4.40 -8.70
CA LEU A 286 1.85 3.81 -7.80
C LEU A 286 0.41 4.12 -8.23
N TRP A 287 0.18 5.29 -8.83
CA TRP A 287 -1.09 5.69 -9.44
C TRP A 287 -1.57 4.77 -10.60
N GLU A 288 -0.65 4.00 -11.22
CA GLU A 288 -0.93 2.96 -12.22
C GLU A 288 -1.09 1.54 -11.61
N SER A 289 -1.19 1.42 -10.28
CA SER A 289 -1.52 0.16 -9.63
C SER A 289 -2.92 -0.31 -10.02
N ARG A 290 -3.19 -1.62 -9.91
CA ARG A 290 -4.41 -2.25 -10.44
C ARG A 290 -5.10 -3.15 -9.42
N TYR A 291 -6.38 -3.41 -9.67
CA TYR A 291 -7.22 -4.22 -8.79
C TYR A 291 -7.30 -5.66 -9.31
N ILE A 292 -6.92 -6.62 -8.47
CA ILE A 292 -7.03 -8.06 -8.72
C ILE A 292 -8.15 -8.61 -7.84
N TRP A 293 -9.38 -8.41 -8.29
CA TRP A 293 -10.58 -8.86 -7.61
C TRP A 293 -11.03 -10.20 -8.18
N LEU A 294 -10.96 -11.27 -7.38
CA LEU A 294 -11.12 -12.65 -7.85
C LEU A 294 -12.06 -13.44 -6.93
N PRO A 295 -12.90 -14.34 -7.48
CA PRO A 295 -13.67 -15.26 -6.65
C PRO A 295 -12.79 -16.28 -5.94
N MET A 296 -13.21 -16.71 -4.75
CA MET A 296 -12.58 -17.78 -3.97
C MET A 296 -13.47 -19.03 -3.94
N ASP A 297 -12.92 -20.18 -4.30
CA ASP A 297 -13.54 -21.48 -4.03
C ASP A 297 -13.17 -21.90 -2.60
N ILE A 298 -14.16 -21.92 -1.70
CA ILE A 298 -13.97 -22.27 -0.28
C ILE A 298 -14.70 -23.57 0.01
N ASN A 299 -13.97 -24.58 0.47
CA ASN A 299 -14.53 -25.89 0.80
C ASN A 299 -14.33 -26.20 2.28
N ASP A 300 -15.29 -25.79 3.12
CA ASP A 300 -15.28 -26.05 4.58
C ASP A 300 -15.01 -27.52 4.95
N LYS A 301 -15.54 -28.47 4.17
CA LYS A 301 -15.38 -29.91 4.43
C LYS A 301 -13.95 -30.40 4.19
N LYS A 302 -13.28 -29.86 3.17
CA LYS A 302 -11.86 -30.11 2.88
C LYS A 302 -10.93 -29.18 3.67
N LYS A 303 -11.46 -28.11 4.24
CA LYS A 303 -10.73 -26.98 4.88
C LYS A 303 -9.77 -26.27 3.93
N THR A 304 -10.12 -26.18 2.64
CA THR A 304 -9.34 -25.50 1.59
C THR A 304 -9.97 -24.17 1.20
N LEU A 305 -9.14 -23.28 0.64
CA LEU A 305 -9.52 -22.01 0.00
C LEU A 305 -8.56 -21.81 -1.18
N ASP A 306 -9.12 -21.57 -2.36
CA ASP A 306 -8.38 -21.31 -3.60
C ASP A 306 -8.90 -20.01 -4.25
N VAL A 307 -8.02 -19.04 -4.50
CA VAL A 307 -8.31 -17.83 -5.29
C VAL A 307 -8.26 -18.20 -6.77
N VAL A 308 -9.34 -17.96 -7.51
CA VAL A 308 -9.53 -18.50 -8.86
C VAL A 308 -9.38 -17.42 -9.93
N TRP A 309 -8.36 -17.52 -10.79
CA TRP A 309 -8.15 -16.56 -11.88
C TRP A 309 -9.25 -16.61 -12.95
N HIS A 310 -9.84 -15.45 -13.23
CA HIS A 310 -10.68 -15.20 -14.40
C HIS A 310 -10.31 -13.84 -15.00
N ASP A 311 -9.89 -13.81 -16.27
CA ASP A 311 -9.51 -12.55 -16.95
C ASP A 311 -10.68 -11.55 -17.01
N VAL A 312 -11.89 -12.07 -17.18
CA VAL A 312 -13.15 -11.33 -17.31
C VAL A 312 -14.26 -12.22 -16.75
N TYR A 313 -15.02 -11.71 -15.79
CA TYR A 313 -16.21 -12.40 -15.28
C TYR A 313 -17.41 -11.46 -15.08
N ASP A 314 -18.60 -12.03 -15.16
CA ASP A 314 -19.88 -11.36 -15.03
C ASP A 314 -20.52 -11.81 -13.71
N LEU A 315 -20.61 -10.90 -12.74
CA LEU A 315 -21.11 -11.11 -11.38
C LEU A 315 -22.48 -10.46 -11.22
N ASP A 316 -23.50 -11.24 -10.86
CA ASP A 316 -24.79 -10.72 -10.42
C ASP A 316 -24.83 -10.74 -8.89
N VAL A 317 -24.54 -9.60 -8.27
CA VAL A 317 -24.56 -9.43 -6.80
C VAL A 317 -25.91 -9.77 -6.16
N LYS A 318 -27.04 -9.68 -6.89
CA LYS A 318 -28.38 -9.97 -6.36
C LYS A 318 -28.69 -11.46 -6.31
N SER A 319 -28.23 -12.25 -7.29
CA SER A 319 -28.30 -13.71 -7.19
C SER A 319 -27.13 -14.31 -6.42
N GLY A 320 -26.00 -13.60 -6.38
CA GLY A 320 -24.72 -14.04 -5.83
C GLY A 320 -23.99 -15.03 -6.74
N GLU A 321 -24.44 -15.18 -7.99
CA GLU A 321 -23.80 -16.02 -9.00
C GLU A 321 -22.80 -15.20 -9.82
N TYR A 322 -21.60 -15.73 -10.04
CA TYR A 322 -20.67 -15.23 -11.06
C TYR A 322 -20.49 -16.26 -12.17
N LYS A 323 -20.05 -15.81 -13.35
CA LYS A 323 -19.65 -16.67 -14.46
C LYS A 323 -18.44 -16.09 -15.22
N PRO A 324 -17.43 -16.91 -15.55
CA PRO A 324 -16.36 -16.49 -16.47
C PRO A 324 -16.95 -16.15 -17.84
N VAL A 325 -16.52 -15.02 -18.41
CA VAL A 325 -16.92 -14.63 -19.77
C VAL A 325 -16.04 -15.36 -20.77
N LYS A 326 -16.64 -16.06 -21.74
CA LYS A 326 -15.90 -16.78 -22.78
C LYS A 326 -15.46 -15.82 -23.88
N GLY A 327 -14.17 -15.52 -23.93
CA GLY A 327 -13.53 -14.84 -25.06
C GLY A 327 -13.12 -15.80 -26.18
N LYS A 328 -12.64 -15.23 -27.28
CA LYS A 328 -12.12 -15.94 -28.45
C LYS A 328 -10.60 -15.79 -28.50
N GLU A 329 -9.89 -16.91 -28.50
CA GLU A 329 -8.42 -16.93 -28.55
C GLU A 329 -7.88 -16.64 -29.95
N TYR A 330 -6.74 -15.95 -30.00
CA TYR A 330 -5.88 -15.80 -31.17
C TYR A 330 -4.47 -16.20 -30.76
N ARG A 331 -4.05 -17.40 -31.20
CA ARG A 331 -2.85 -18.11 -30.74
C ARG A 331 -1.57 -17.51 -31.34
N GLY A 332 -0.50 -17.41 -30.55
CA GLY A 332 0.77 -16.81 -31.00
C GLY A 332 1.42 -17.52 -32.19
N ILE A 333 1.22 -18.83 -32.32
CA ILE A 333 1.67 -19.62 -33.48
C ILE A 333 1.12 -19.12 -34.83
N HIS A 334 -0.01 -18.41 -34.83
CA HIS A 334 -0.61 -17.82 -36.04
C HIS A 334 -0.32 -16.32 -36.21
N ALA A 335 0.27 -15.66 -35.22
CA ALA A 335 0.65 -14.24 -35.33
C ALA A 335 1.78 -14.04 -36.34
N LYS A 336 1.83 -12.88 -36.99
CA LYS A 336 2.99 -12.45 -37.79
C LYS A 336 4.03 -11.79 -36.89
N THR A 337 5.30 -11.90 -37.24
CA THR A 337 6.38 -11.14 -36.59
C THR A 337 7.12 -10.29 -37.62
N ALA A 338 7.73 -9.18 -37.16
CA ALA A 338 8.54 -8.28 -37.96
C ALA A 338 9.80 -7.86 -37.20
N GLY A 339 10.80 -7.37 -37.91
CA GLY A 339 12.10 -6.97 -37.33
C GLY A 339 12.83 -8.16 -36.71
N ASN A 340 13.21 -8.02 -35.44
CA ASN A 340 13.91 -9.06 -34.67
C ASN A 340 12.93 -9.94 -33.86
N ALA A 341 11.62 -9.77 -33.98
CA ALA A 341 10.65 -10.58 -33.26
C ALA A 341 10.48 -11.95 -33.93
N PHE A 342 10.46 -13.02 -33.13
CA PHE A 342 10.42 -14.39 -33.61
C PHE A 342 9.57 -15.31 -32.74
N LYS A 343 9.24 -16.49 -33.29
CA LYS A 343 8.60 -17.58 -32.56
C LYS A 343 9.69 -18.45 -31.93
N GLN A 344 9.62 -18.65 -30.62
CA GLN A 344 10.52 -19.53 -29.88
C GLN A 344 9.75 -20.73 -29.32
N GLU A 345 10.42 -21.88 -29.25
CA GLU A 345 9.88 -23.04 -28.53
C GLU A 345 9.74 -22.74 -27.04
N ALA A 346 8.54 -22.98 -26.50
CA ALA A 346 8.21 -22.79 -25.10
C ALA A 346 7.18 -23.85 -24.69
N ASN A 347 7.64 -24.91 -24.02
CA ASN A 347 6.80 -26.07 -23.64
C ASN A 347 5.66 -25.75 -22.64
N PHE A 348 5.73 -24.61 -21.96
CA PHE A 348 4.70 -24.07 -21.08
C PHE A 348 3.69 -23.15 -21.80
N ALA A 349 4.01 -22.74 -23.02
CA ALA A 349 3.19 -21.85 -23.84
C ALA A 349 2.17 -22.63 -24.69
N SER A 350 1.17 -21.91 -25.16
CA SER A 350 0.19 -22.34 -26.15
C SER A 350 0.88 -22.91 -27.38
N ASP A 351 0.46 -24.11 -27.78
CA ASP A 351 0.95 -24.81 -28.97
C ASP A 351 2.48 -25.06 -28.94
N GLY A 352 3.12 -24.96 -27.77
CA GLY A 352 4.56 -25.08 -27.59
C GLY A 352 5.37 -23.87 -28.10
N VAL A 353 4.72 -22.73 -28.34
CA VAL A 353 5.34 -21.56 -29.00
C VAL A 353 5.02 -20.26 -28.26
N ILE A 354 6.06 -19.47 -27.95
CA ILE A 354 5.93 -18.08 -27.49
C ILE A 354 6.53 -17.11 -28.52
N LEU A 355 6.05 -15.87 -28.54
CA LEU A 355 6.53 -14.80 -29.40
C LEU A 355 7.45 -13.88 -28.59
N THR A 356 8.73 -13.81 -28.96
CA THR A 356 9.76 -13.05 -28.25
C THR A 356 10.50 -12.09 -29.18
N GLY A 357 11.45 -11.31 -28.64
CA GLY A 357 12.21 -10.30 -29.37
C GLY A 357 11.41 -9.02 -29.64
N ILE A 358 10.30 -8.79 -28.95
CA ILE A 358 9.44 -7.62 -29.10
C ILE A 358 10.17 -6.40 -28.52
N SER A 359 10.45 -5.39 -29.36
CA SER A 359 11.21 -4.21 -28.96
C SER A 359 11.04 -3.03 -29.91
N GLY A 360 10.77 -1.86 -29.35
CA GLY A 360 10.52 -0.63 -30.12
C GLY A 360 9.38 -0.78 -31.13
N ASN A 361 9.46 0.00 -32.22
CA ASN A 361 8.44 0.02 -33.27
C ASN A 361 8.73 -0.94 -34.44
N ASP A 362 9.99 -1.38 -34.60
CA ASP A 362 10.41 -2.21 -35.74
C ASP A 362 10.33 -3.71 -35.44
N SER A 363 10.45 -4.11 -34.17
CA SER A 363 10.46 -5.50 -33.73
C SER A 363 9.13 -5.86 -33.06
N THR A 364 8.17 -6.32 -33.87
CA THR A 364 6.75 -6.38 -33.48
C THR A 364 6.09 -7.73 -33.75
N VAL A 365 5.02 -7.99 -33.00
CA VAL A 365 4.05 -9.08 -33.21
C VAL A 365 2.78 -8.50 -33.80
N THR A 366 2.11 -9.18 -34.72
CA THR A 366 0.76 -8.79 -35.20
C THR A 366 -0.19 -9.97 -35.24
N PHE A 367 -1.27 -9.88 -34.47
CA PHE A 367 -2.43 -10.77 -34.55
C PHE A 367 -3.40 -10.21 -35.60
N GLU A 368 -3.94 -11.06 -36.47
CA GLU A 368 -4.85 -10.69 -37.57
C GLU A 368 -6.13 -11.53 -37.55
N GLY A 369 -7.12 -11.15 -38.35
CA GLY A 369 -8.40 -11.87 -38.43
C GLY A 369 -9.33 -11.59 -37.24
N ILE A 370 -9.04 -10.53 -36.48
CA ILE A 370 -9.68 -10.28 -35.19
C ILE A 370 -11.10 -9.76 -35.40
N GLU A 371 -12.02 -10.40 -34.69
CA GLU A 371 -13.45 -10.19 -34.73
C GLU A 371 -13.85 -9.06 -33.78
N GLY A 372 -14.05 -7.87 -34.34
CA GLY A 372 -14.54 -6.70 -33.64
C GLY A 372 -16.04 -6.51 -33.81
N THR A 373 -16.66 -5.91 -32.81
CA THR A 373 -18.10 -5.62 -32.75
C THR A 373 -18.44 -4.22 -33.26
N GLY A 374 -17.46 -3.32 -33.35
CA GLY A 374 -17.66 -1.87 -33.52
C GLY A 374 -17.91 -1.15 -32.19
N LYS A 375 -17.70 -1.81 -31.05
CA LYS A 375 -17.78 -1.27 -29.68
C LYS A 375 -16.48 -1.61 -28.92
N PRO A 376 -16.20 -0.96 -27.77
CA PRO A 376 -15.12 -1.37 -26.87
C PRO A 376 -15.26 -2.84 -26.47
N GLN A 377 -14.14 -3.56 -26.47
CA GLN A 377 -14.03 -4.97 -26.09
C GLN A 377 -12.80 -5.15 -25.23
N TRP A 378 -12.94 -5.92 -24.14
CA TRP A 378 -11.78 -6.37 -23.38
C TRP A 378 -10.94 -7.34 -24.21
N VAL A 379 -9.62 -7.18 -24.15
CA VAL A 379 -8.62 -8.04 -24.80
C VAL A 379 -7.53 -8.34 -23.79
N SER A 380 -7.43 -9.60 -23.37
CA SER A 380 -6.39 -10.07 -22.45
C SER A 380 -5.18 -10.56 -23.22
N PHE A 381 -4.03 -9.99 -22.92
CA PHE A 381 -2.75 -10.36 -23.49
C PHE A 381 -2.09 -11.35 -22.54
N TYR A 382 -1.94 -12.60 -22.96
CA TYR A 382 -1.26 -13.64 -22.22
C TYR A 382 0.24 -13.56 -22.51
N TYR A 383 1.06 -13.46 -21.47
CA TYR A 383 2.46 -13.08 -21.62
C TYR A 383 3.37 -13.68 -20.54
N GLN A 384 4.67 -13.59 -20.79
CA GLN A 384 5.75 -13.89 -19.86
C GLN A 384 6.77 -12.75 -19.83
N ASN A 385 7.14 -12.28 -18.64
CA ASN A 385 8.22 -11.32 -18.41
C ASN A 385 9.23 -11.87 -17.39
N THR A 386 10.35 -12.42 -17.86
CA THR A 386 11.32 -13.14 -16.99
C THR A 386 12.40 -12.25 -16.35
N ASP A 387 12.20 -10.93 -16.33
CA ASP A 387 13.22 -9.99 -15.83
C ASP A 387 13.45 -10.10 -14.31
N ASP A 388 12.56 -10.76 -13.56
CA ASP A 388 12.78 -11.19 -12.16
C ASP A 388 13.91 -12.20 -12.00
N MET A 389 14.27 -12.88 -13.09
CA MET A 389 15.26 -13.95 -13.15
C MET A 389 15.01 -15.17 -12.24
N GLY A 390 13.88 -15.25 -11.54
CA GLY A 390 13.56 -16.19 -10.47
C GLY A 390 13.85 -15.69 -9.06
N PHE A 391 14.15 -14.39 -8.87
CA PHE A 391 14.39 -13.76 -7.57
C PHE A 391 13.16 -13.05 -6.98
N GLY A 392 12.03 -13.00 -7.69
CA GLY A 392 10.81 -12.33 -7.22
C GLY A 392 10.29 -12.84 -5.86
N ASP A 393 10.54 -14.12 -5.54
CA ASP A 393 10.16 -14.74 -4.27
C ASP A 393 11.22 -14.57 -3.14
N GLN A 394 12.33 -13.84 -3.35
CA GLN A 394 13.40 -13.67 -2.35
C GLN A 394 13.30 -12.32 -1.59
N PRO A 395 13.31 -12.32 -0.24
CA PRO A 395 13.55 -11.12 0.56
C PRO A 395 14.92 -10.52 0.25
N GLY A 396 14.96 -9.25 -0.16
CA GLY A 396 16.21 -8.58 -0.56
C GLY A 396 16.89 -9.20 -1.80
N GLY A 397 16.11 -9.83 -2.70
CA GLY A 397 16.61 -10.44 -3.93
C GLY A 397 17.24 -9.42 -4.89
N THR A 398 18.51 -9.11 -4.69
CA THR A 398 19.35 -8.43 -5.67
C THR A 398 19.78 -9.42 -6.75
N PRO A 399 19.47 -9.22 -8.05
CA PRO A 399 20.49 -9.53 -9.04
C PRO A 399 21.72 -8.67 -8.67
N ASP A 400 22.95 -9.17 -8.74
CA ASP A 400 23.44 -9.97 -9.84
C ASP A 400 24.77 -10.72 -9.56
N ARG A 401 25.32 -11.32 -10.63
CA ARG A 401 26.74 -11.67 -10.79
C ARG A 401 27.36 -10.91 -12.01
N ILE A 402 26.62 -9.96 -12.60
CA ILE A 402 26.79 -9.40 -13.95
C ILE A 402 26.34 -7.92 -14.15
N GLY A 403 26.11 -7.14 -13.09
CA GLY A 403 25.69 -5.72 -13.16
C GLY A 403 24.26 -5.42 -13.63
N GLY A 404 23.33 -6.37 -13.56
CA GLY A 404 21.99 -6.25 -14.15
C GLY A 404 20.89 -5.94 -13.13
N ALA A 405 20.14 -4.85 -13.31
CA ALA A 405 18.99 -4.52 -12.46
C ALA A 405 17.75 -5.35 -12.79
N TRP A 406 16.97 -5.74 -11.78
CA TRP A 406 15.66 -6.36 -11.94
C TRP A 406 14.65 -5.33 -12.45
N GLN A 407 13.85 -5.71 -13.45
CA GLN A 407 12.78 -4.88 -13.99
C GLN A 407 11.41 -5.44 -13.54
N LEU A 408 10.69 -4.67 -12.72
CA LEU A 408 9.35 -4.99 -12.20
C LEU A 408 8.28 -5.10 -13.30
N ARG A 409 8.48 -4.41 -14.44
CA ARG A 409 7.56 -4.42 -15.58
C ARG A 409 8.30 -4.16 -16.89
N ARG A 410 7.81 -4.77 -17.96
CA ARG A 410 7.99 -4.28 -19.33
C ARG A 410 6.75 -3.51 -19.76
N ILE A 411 6.90 -2.68 -20.79
CA ILE A 411 5.79 -1.90 -21.34
C ILE A 411 5.76 -2.14 -22.85
N SER A 412 4.63 -2.64 -23.36
CA SER A 412 4.41 -2.82 -24.79
C SER A 412 3.53 -1.71 -25.36
N SER A 413 3.78 -1.33 -26.61
CA SER A 413 2.85 -0.52 -27.42
C SER A 413 1.82 -1.45 -28.04
N VAL A 414 0.55 -1.08 -27.98
CA VAL A 414 -0.55 -1.82 -28.62
C VAL A 414 -1.23 -0.90 -29.64
N VAL A 415 -1.17 -1.29 -30.90
CA VAL A 415 -1.68 -0.52 -32.04
C VAL A 415 -2.80 -1.30 -32.73
N VAL A 416 -4.02 -0.75 -32.69
CA VAL A 416 -5.19 -1.34 -33.35
C VAL A 416 -5.26 -0.84 -34.79
N ASN A 417 -5.39 -1.77 -35.76
CA ASN A 417 -5.60 -1.47 -37.18
C ASN A 417 -4.55 -0.53 -37.85
N GLY A 418 -3.38 -0.38 -37.25
CA GLY A 418 -2.33 0.54 -37.72
C GLY A 418 -2.54 2.00 -37.32
N ASP A 419 -3.45 2.30 -36.40
CA ASP A 419 -3.65 3.65 -35.88
C ASP A 419 -2.56 4.05 -34.88
N THR A 420 -1.42 4.53 -35.41
CA THR A 420 -0.29 5.00 -34.62
C THR A 420 -0.50 6.35 -33.93
N LYS A 421 -1.71 6.94 -34.01
CA LYS A 421 -2.07 8.14 -33.24
C LYS A 421 -2.68 7.80 -31.88
N ASN A 422 -3.31 6.63 -31.77
CA ASN A 422 -3.96 6.12 -30.56
C ASN A 422 -3.25 4.84 -30.13
N VAL A 423 -2.02 4.99 -29.62
CA VAL A 423 -1.20 3.86 -29.15
C VAL A 423 -1.54 3.59 -27.68
N GLU A 424 -2.01 2.38 -27.41
CA GLU A 424 -2.33 1.93 -26.06
C GLU A 424 -1.06 1.42 -25.35
N THR A 425 -0.97 1.64 -24.04
CA THR A 425 0.16 1.17 -23.21
C THR A 425 -0.23 -0.09 -22.44
N LEU A 426 0.48 -1.18 -22.70
CA LEU A 426 0.28 -2.48 -22.06
C LEU A 426 1.36 -2.73 -21.01
N TYR A 427 0.99 -2.66 -19.73
CA TYR A 427 1.90 -2.86 -18.61
C TYR A 427 1.99 -4.36 -18.29
N GLN A 428 3.19 -4.92 -18.38
CA GLN A 428 3.46 -6.35 -18.27
C GLN A 428 4.39 -6.60 -17.09
N ARG A 429 3.80 -6.84 -15.91
CA ARG A 429 4.50 -7.15 -14.65
C ARG A 429 5.44 -8.33 -14.80
N ASP A 430 6.44 -8.43 -13.96
CA ASP A 430 7.34 -9.57 -13.94
C ASP A 430 6.62 -10.92 -13.62
N THR A 431 7.16 -12.02 -14.14
CA THR A 431 6.61 -13.37 -14.04
C THR A 431 7.75 -14.37 -13.84
N ASN A 432 7.58 -15.34 -12.95
CA ASN A 432 8.54 -16.44 -12.81
C ASN A 432 8.70 -17.19 -14.16
N LYS A 433 9.90 -17.75 -14.40
CA LYS A 433 10.21 -18.49 -15.64
C LYS A 433 9.27 -19.68 -15.82
N GLY A 434 8.63 -19.77 -16.99
CA GLY A 434 7.64 -20.80 -17.33
C GLY A 434 6.20 -20.49 -16.91
N ILE A 435 5.94 -19.34 -16.28
CA ILE A 435 4.59 -18.92 -15.87
C ILE A 435 4.05 -17.90 -16.88
N ILE A 436 2.87 -18.17 -17.42
CA ILE A 436 2.10 -17.21 -18.21
C ILE A 436 1.10 -16.53 -17.28
N LEU A 437 1.14 -15.20 -17.22
CA LEU A 437 0.07 -14.36 -16.66
C LEU A 437 -0.66 -13.64 -17.81
N SER A 438 -1.72 -12.89 -17.48
CA SER A 438 -2.42 -12.04 -18.44
C SER A 438 -2.58 -10.62 -17.93
N THR A 439 -2.69 -9.66 -18.86
CA THR A 439 -3.01 -8.25 -18.56
C THR A 439 -4.02 -7.75 -19.61
N PRO A 440 -5.13 -7.11 -19.23
CA PRO A 440 -6.20 -6.73 -20.16
C PRO A 440 -6.16 -5.24 -20.56
N LEU A 441 -6.53 -4.96 -21.82
CA LEU A 441 -6.89 -3.63 -22.31
C LEU A 441 -8.32 -3.62 -22.84
N GLN A 442 -9.00 -2.48 -22.73
CA GLN A 442 -10.28 -2.28 -23.41
C GLN A 442 -10.01 -1.60 -24.76
N LEU A 443 -10.21 -2.32 -25.86
CA LEU A 443 -9.87 -1.87 -27.21
C LEU A 443 -11.12 -1.70 -28.07
N THR A 444 -11.21 -0.59 -28.82
CA THR A 444 -12.30 -0.37 -29.78
C THR A 444 -11.96 -1.05 -31.11
N LEU A 445 -12.52 -2.23 -31.33
CA LEU A 445 -12.31 -3.03 -32.54
C LEU A 445 -13.41 -2.75 -33.57
N ALA A 446 -13.03 -2.41 -34.81
CA ALA A 446 -13.95 -2.13 -35.90
C ALA A 446 -14.83 -3.35 -36.22
N LYS A 447 -16.06 -3.13 -36.69
CA LYS A 447 -17.02 -4.23 -36.91
C LYS A 447 -16.54 -5.23 -37.99
N GLY A 448 -16.49 -6.51 -37.64
CA GLY A 448 -16.10 -7.61 -38.52
C GLY A 448 -14.71 -8.19 -38.23
N LYS A 449 -14.23 -9.09 -39.10
CA LYS A 449 -13.01 -9.91 -38.90
C LYS A 449 -11.73 -9.32 -39.51
N LYS A 450 -11.74 -8.04 -39.91
CA LYS A 450 -10.59 -7.40 -40.56
C LYS A 450 -9.61 -6.75 -39.57
N ASN A 451 -9.86 -6.85 -38.26
CA ASN A 451 -9.02 -6.16 -37.30
C ASN A 451 -7.64 -6.81 -37.17
N LYS A 452 -6.68 -5.97 -36.81
CA LYS A 452 -5.32 -6.33 -36.46
C LYS A 452 -4.95 -5.67 -35.14
N ILE A 453 -4.19 -6.38 -34.31
CA ILE A 453 -3.54 -5.83 -33.13
C ILE A 453 -2.05 -6.07 -33.31
N THR A 454 -1.29 -4.98 -33.43
CA THR A 454 0.17 -5.00 -33.51
C THR A 454 0.73 -4.61 -32.14
N VAL A 455 1.65 -5.42 -31.63
CA VAL A 455 2.33 -5.21 -30.34
C VAL A 455 3.81 -4.96 -30.59
N GLY A 456 4.31 -3.81 -30.11
CA GLY A 456 5.73 -3.43 -30.07
C GLY A 456 6.18 -3.18 -28.64
N GLY A 457 7.39 -2.65 -28.46
CA GLY A 457 7.93 -2.30 -27.15
C GLY A 457 8.02 -0.78 -26.92
N LEU A 458 7.79 -0.35 -25.69
CA LEU A 458 7.88 1.05 -25.24
C LEU A 458 8.97 1.20 -24.17
N TRP A 459 9.43 2.43 -23.98
CA TRP A 459 10.41 2.76 -22.95
C TRP A 459 9.86 2.44 -21.55
N ASN A 460 10.57 1.61 -20.79
CA ASN A 460 10.18 1.17 -19.45
C ASN A 460 11.08 1.71 -18.32
N GLY A 461 11.99 2.64 -18.64
CA GLY A 461 13.01 3.16 -17.73
C GLY A 461 14.42 2.57 -17.96
N PHE A 462 14.53 1.45 -18.68
CA PHE A 462 15.80 0.75 -18.91
C PHE A 462 16.07 0.47 -20.39
N ASP A 463 15.07 -0.06 -21.09
CA ASP A 463 15.10 -0.29 -22.53
C ASP A 463 13.71 -0.13 -23.15
N THR A 464 13.52 -0.61 -24.38
CA THR A 464 12.24 -0.55 -25.10
C THR A 464 11.67 -1.94 -25.40
N LYS A 465 11.84 -2.94 -24.53
CA LYS A 465 11.30 -4.29 -24.73
C LYS A 465 9.83 -4.41 -24.30
N GLY A 466 9.07 -5.14 -25.10
CA GLY A 466 7.82 -5.77 -24.67
C GLY A 466 8.09 -7.10 -23.95
N ALA A 467 7.12 -7.59 -23.18
CA ALA A 467 7.18 -8.96 -22.66
C ALA A 467 6.79 -9.98 -23.73
N ASP A 468 7.23 -11.23 -23.55
CA ASP A 468 7.02 -12.30 -24.53
C ASP A 468 5.55 -12.71 -24.56
N LEU A 469 4.95 -12.88 -25.74
CA LEU A 469 3.50 -13.08 -25.90
C LEU A 469 3.15 -14.52 -26.27
N ASP A 470 2.20 -15.09 -25.53
CA ASP A 470 1.65 -16.42 -25.77
C ASP A 470 0.45 -16.37 -26.74
N ARG A 471 -0.57 -15.60 -26.38
CA ARG A 471 -1.80 -15.41 -27.15
C ARG A 471 -2.53 -14.14 -26.71
N ILE A 472 -3.55 -13.75 -27.47
CA ILE A 472 -4.55 -12.80 -27.00
C ILE A 472 -5.93 -13.46 -26.94
N VAL A 473 -6.76 -13.02 -26.00
CA VAL A 473 -8.15 -13.46 -25.86
C VAL A 473 -9.05 -12.25 -25.96
N VAL A 474 -9.95 -12.24 -26.95
CA VAL A 474 -10.86 -11.11 -27.24
C VAL A 474 -12.25 -11.46 -26.72
N TYR A 475 -12.76 -10.68 -25.78
CA TYR A 475 -14.05 -10.92 -25.13
C TYR A 475 -15.19 -10.26 -25.90
N PRO A 476 -16.45 -10.71 -25.73
CA PRO A 476 -17.62 -9.99 -26.21
C PRO A 476 -17.64 -8.55 -25.67
N ALA A 477 -18.20 -7.62 -26.44
CA ALA A 477 -18.50 -6.29 -25.93
C ALA A 477 -19.54 -6.39 -24.81
N GLU A 478 -19.40 -5.53 -23.79
CA GLU A 478 -20.33 -5.46 -22.68
C GLU A 478 -21.75 -5.16 -23.14
N LYS A 479 -22.73 -5.72 -22.43
CA LYS A 479 -24.15 -5.55 -22.76
C LYS A 479 -24.67 -4.26 -22.16
N GLN A 480 -25.10 -3.34 -23.01
CA GLN A 480 -26.05 -2.31 -22.57
C GLN A 480 -27.32 -3.00 -22.10
N MET A 481 -27.68 -2.81 -20.84
CA MET A 481 -28.92 -3.34 -20.26
C MET A 481 -30.12 -2.62 -20.89
N SER A 482 -31.24 -3.32 -21.01
CA SER A 482 -32.50 -2.67 -21.37
C SER A 482 -33.08 -1.91 -20.17
N ALA A 483 -33.81 -0.83 -20.43
CA ALA A 483 -34.56 -0.07 -19.41
C ALA A 483 -35.55 -0.94 -18.59
N LYS A 484 -35.88 -2.15 -19.06
CA LYS A 484 -36.72 -3.13 -18.36
C LYS A 484 -35.94 -3.99 -17.36
N GLU A 485 -34.66 -4.23 -17.61
CA GLU A 485 -33.75 -4.91 -16.69
C GLU A 485 -33.25 -3.94 -15.62
N GLU A 486 -32.95 -2.70 -16.01
CA GLU A 486 -32.66 -1.58 -15.10
C GLU A 486 -33.79 -1.37 -14.06
N ARG A 487 -35.06 -1.27 -14.49
CA ARG A 487 -36.20 -1.16 -13.55
C ARG A 487 -36.37 -2.37 -12.61
N ARG A 488 -35.77 -3.53 -12.93
CA ARG A 488 -35.70 -4.69 -12.02
C ARG A 488 -34.48 -4.62 -11.08
N ARG A 489 -33.45 -3.86 -11.44
CA ARG A 489 -32.26 -3.58 -10.61
C ARG A 489 -32.57 -2.58 -9.50
N VAL A 490 -33.38 -1.54 -9.77
CA VAL A 490 -33.80 -0.50 -8.81
C VAL A 490 -34.92 -0.96 -7.84
N GLY A 491 -35.35 -2.23 -7.92
CA GLY A 491 -36.31 -2.81 -6.97
C GLY A 491 -35.70 -3.02 -5.58
N LEU A 492 -36.14 -2.20 -4.62
CA LEU A 492 -35.82 -2.19 -3.18
C LEU A 492 -35.51 -3.58 -2.56
N TYR A 493 -34.50 -3.60 -1.69
CA TYR A 493 -34.21 -4.74 -0.81
C TYR A 493 -35.14 -4.71 0.42
N PRO A 494 -35.92 -5.78 0.65
CA PRO A 494 -36.23 -6.24 2.00
C PRO A 494 -35.31 -7.42 2.38
N ASP A 495 -34.96 -7.47 3.67
CA ASP A 495 -34.29 -8.58 4.36
C ASP A 495 -32.78 -8.78 4.10
N ASN A 496 -32.01 -7.72 4.32
CA ASN A 496 -30.72 -7.81 5.04
C ASN A 496 -30.89 -7.24 6.46
N ARG A 497 -31.75 -7.89 7.27
CA ARG A 497 -31.83 -7.56 8.70
C ARG A 497 -30.76 -8.36 9.46
N VAL A 498 -29.81 -7.65 10.06
CA VAL A 498 -29.21 -8.11 11.32
C VAL A 498 -30.37 -8.28 12.29
N ALA A 499 -30.46 -9.43 12.95
CA ALA A 499 -31.64 -9.76 13.77
C ALA A 499 -31.44 -9.28 15.21
N PRO A 500 -32.15 -8.24 15.69
CA PRO A 500 -32.08 -7.87 17.10
C PRO A 500 -32.72 -8.98 17.95
N LEU A 501 -31.93 -9.56 18.85
CA LEU A 501 -32.31 -10.65 19.76
C LEU A 501 -33.19 -10.13 20.91
N LEU A 502 -34.44 -9.79 20.61
CA LEU A 502 -35.44 -9.39 21.60
C LEU A 502 -36.12 -10.60 22.25
N LYS A 503 -35.87 -10.76 23.56
CA LYS A 503 -36.45 -11.80 24.42
C LYS A 503 -37.98 -11.74 24.41
N THR A 504 -38.64 -12.80 23.95
CA THR A 504 -40.08 -12.99 24.14
C THR A 504 -40.38 -13.63 25.50
N VAL A 505 -40.84 -12.81 26.45
CA VAL A 505 -41.68 -13.31 27.54
C VAL A 505 -43.07 -13.63 26.97
N GLY A 506 -43.61 -14.81 27.29
CA GLY A 506 -44.80 -15.34 26.63
C GLY A 506 -46.10 -14.62 27.01
N GLY A 507 -46.86 -14.19 26.00
CA GLY A 507 -48.26 -13.76 26.09
C GLY A 507 -49.14 -14.58 25.16
N LYS A 508 -50.13 -15.28 25.73
CA LYS A 508 -50.99 -16.25 25.02
C LYS A 508 -52.02 -15.58 24.08
N THR A 509 -52.23 -16.20 22.91
CA THR A 509 -53.51 -16.64 22.27
C THR A 509 -54.80 -15.85 22.55
N THR A 510 -55.77 -15.64 21.65
CA THR A 510 -56.24 -16.34 20.42
C THR A 510 -56.63 -15.27 19.35
N ASP A 511 -57.13 -15.48 18.13
CA ASP A 511 -57.99 -16.54 17.57
C ASP A 511 -57.92 -16.61 16.01
N SER A 512 -58.16 -17.82 15.47
CA SER A 512 -59.18 -18.16 14.45
C SER A 512 -59.59 -17.10 13.40
N LYS A 513 -59.73 -17.39 12.09
CA LYS A 513 -59.92 -18.69 11.38
C LYS A 513 -59.79 -18.54 9.85
N ARG A 514 -59.44 -19.65 9.17
CA ARG A 514 -59.85 -20.11 7.81
C ARG A 514 -59.78 -19.11 6.62
N SER A 515 -59.03 -19.44 5.54
CA SER A 515 -59.41 -20.37 4.45
C SER A 515 -60.55 -19.81 3.57
N THR A 516 -60.51 -19.80 2.23
CA THR A 516 -59.95 -20.86 1.34
C THR A 516 -59.56 -20.31 -0.06
N ARG A 517 -58.79 -21.11 -0.81
CA ARG A 517 -58.37 -20.91 -2.21
C ARG A 517 -59.53 -20.87 -3.23
N ILE A 518 -59.24 -20.32 -4.42
CA ILE A 518 -59.47 -20.82 -5.82
C ILE A 518 -59.36 -19.58 -6.75
N ALA A 519 -58.38 -19.38 -7.63
CA ALA A 519 -57.87 -20.14 -8.80
C ALA A 519 -58.73 -20.01 -10.08
N GLY A 520 -58.12 -19.52 -11.18
CA GLY A 520 -58.75 -19.32 -12.51
C GLY A 520 -58.65 -17.85 -12.99
N ASN A 521 -57.66 -17.35 -13.76
CA ASN A 521 -56.91 -17.81 -14.95
C ASN A 521 -57.53 -17.35 -16.30
N LYS A 522 -56.88 -16.37 -16.96
CA LYS A 522 -56.87 -16.06 -18.41
C LYS A 522 -58.18 -15.70 -19.17
N ARG A 523 -58.21 -14.51 -19.79
CA ARG A 523 -57.88 -14.31 -21.24
C ARG A 523 -57.83 -12.82 -21.67
N LYS A 524 -57.26 -12.58 -22.86
CA LYS A 524 -57.15 -11.30 -23.58
C LYS A 524 -58.41 -10.94 -24.38
N SER A 525 -58.58 -9.66 -24.72
CA SER A 525 -58.99 -9.21 -26.07
C SER A 525 -58.47 -7.78 -26.33
N ASP A 526 -58.25 -7.44 -27.60
CA ASP A 526 -57.62 -6.20 -28.09
C ASP A 526 -58.66 -5.20 -28.68
N SER A 527 -58.24 -3.94 -28.97
CA SER A 527 -58.79 -2.97 -29.98
C SER A 527 -60.25 -2.47 -29.88
N SER A 528 -60.65 -1.29 -30.38
CA SER A 528 -59.97 -0.05 -30.86
C SER A 528 -61.02 1.08 -31.01
N ASP A 529 -60.56 2.32 -31.33
CA ASP A 529 -61.33 3.45 -31.91
C ASP A 529 -62.38 4.14 -31.00
N SER A 530 -62.78 5.41 -31.18
CA SER A 530 -62.51 6.45 -32.21
C SER A 530 -62.67 7.88 -31.63
N ASP A 531 -62.08 8.88 -32.30
CA ASP A 531 -62.45 10.32 -32.36
C ASP A 531 -62.52 11.14 -31.03
N ASP A 532 -62.46 12.48 -30.99
CA ASP A 532 -62.67 13.50 -32.03
C ASP A 532 -61.81 14.77 -31.76
N SER A 533 -61.70 15.67 -32.75
CA SER A 533 -61.11 17.02 -32.58
C SER A 533 -62.20 18.10 -32.65
N PRO A 534 -61.94 19.32 -32.12
CA PRO A 534 -61.59 20.37 -33.08
C PRO A 534 -60.57 21.41 -32.59
N SER A 535 -60.05 22.17 -33.55
CA SER A 535 -59.07 23.23 -33.43
C SER A 535 -59.66 24.59 -33.03
N GLY A 536 -58.80 25.47 -32.51
CA GLY A 536 -59.09 26.89 -32.26
C GLY A 536 -57.78 27.69 -32.19
N ASP A 537 -57.40 28.32 -33.30
CA ASP A 537 -56.15 29.07 -33.48
C ASP A 537 -56.47 30.57 -33.69
N ILE A 538 -55.59 31.50 -33.27
CA ILE A 538 -55.39 32.86 -33.81
C ILE A 538 -54.33 33.66 -33.03
N ARG A 539 -53.60 34.53 -33.76
CA ARG A 539 -52.40 35.29 -33.35
C ARG A 539 -52.67 36.74 -32.92
N SER A 540 -51.61 37.35 -32.36
CA SER A 540 -51.24 38.80 -32.42
C SER A 540 -51.90 39.73 -31.36
N GLN A 541 -51.34 40.89 -30.94
CA GLN A 541 -50.17 41.68 -31.39
C GLN A 541 -49.74 42.74 -30.31
N PHE A 542 -48.58 43.43 -30.49
CA PHE A 542 -48.04 44.62 -29.75
C PHE A 542 -47.59 44.41 -28.27
N ALA A 543 -46.33 44.64 -27.85
CA ALA A 543 -45.45 45.86 -27.79
C ALA A 543 -45.66 46.73 -26.52
N GLY A 544 -44.65 47.27 -25.81
CA GLY A 544 -43.19 47.09 -25.84
C GLY A 544 -42.40 48.25 -25.16
N ALA A 545 -41.31 47.96 -24.42
CA ALA A 545 -40.20 48.86 -24.01
C ALA A 545 -39.13 47.99 -23.26
N LYS A 546 -37.82 47.91 -23.51
CA LYS A 546 -36.69 48.76 -23.99
C LYS A 546 -35.76 49.28 -22.86
N TYR A 547 -34.45 49.13 -23.11
CA TYR A 547 -33.23 49.53 -22.36
C TYR A 547 -32.68 48.52 -21.34
N LYS A 548 -31.36 48.23 -21.31
CA LYS A 548 -30.30 48.28 -22.35
C LYS A 548 -29.13 47.39 -21.91
N SER A 549 -28.29 46.95 -22.85
CA SER A 549 -27.11 46.12 -22.60
C SER A 549 -25.85 46.92 -22.28
N GLU A 550 -24.99 46.39 -21.41
CA GLU A 550 -23.53 46.58 -21.50
C GLU A 550 -22.83 45.20 -21.50
N LYS A 551 -21.60 45.16 -22.02
CA LYS A 551 -20.83 43.95 -22.33
C LYS A 551 -19.71 43.72 -21.29
N PRO A 552 -19.17 42.49 -21.18
CA PRO A 552 -18.21 42.14 -20.13
C PRO A 552 -16.82 42.71 -20.40
N ASN A 553 -16.03 42.82 -19.34
CA ASN A 553 -14.58 42.85 -19.44
C ASN A 553 -14.03 41.44 -19.17
N GLU A 554 -12.97 41.09 -19.87
CA GLU A 554 -12.31 39.78 -19.82
C GLU A 554 -11.35 39.72 -18.61
N ASP A 555 -11.17 38.53 -18.01
CA ASP A 555 -9.98 38.02 -17.31
C ASP A 555 -10.36 36.92 -16.28
N ALA A 556 -10.47 35.68 -16.75
CA ALA A 556 -10.46 34.48 -15.92
C ALA A 556 -10.02 33.27 -16.78
N GLU A 557 -8.86 32.68 -16.46
CA GLU A 557 -8.33 31.51 -17.19
C GLU A 557 -9.17 30.24 -16.91
N PRO A 558 -9.48 29.41 -17.92
CA PRO A 558 -10.24 28.18 -17.73
C PRO A 558 -9.37 26.99 -17.31
N ALA A 559 -10.01 26.06 -16.59
CA ALA A 559 -9.39 24.90 -15.95
C ALA A 559 -8.68 23.91 -16.91
N TYR A 560 -7.69 23.22 -16.33
CA TYR A 560 -6.88 22.16 -16.93
C TYR A 560 -7.70 20.92 -17.31
N VAL A 561 -7.47 20.39 -18.52
CA VAL A 561 -8.05 19.14 -19.04
C VAL A 561 -6.93 18.29 -19.66
N PRO A 562 -6.46 17.22 -19.00
CA PRO A 562 -5.42 16.35 -19.55
C PRO A 562 -6.02 15.31 -20.51
N GLY A 563 -5.72 15.40 -21.81
CA GLY A 563 -6.38 14.50 -22.77
C GLY A 563 -5.97 14.54 -24.26
N SER A 564 -4.76 14.94 -24.65
CA SER A 564 -4.21 14.51 -25.96
C SER A 564 -2.69 14.70 -26.06
N TYR A 565 -1.93 13.62 -26.23
CA TYR A 565 -0.52 13.70 -26.61
C TYR A 565 -0.38 13.76 -28.14
N LYS A 566 0.01 14.92 -28.68
CA LYS A 566 0.48 15.06 -30.06
C LYS A 566 1.99 15.26 -30.07
N GLY A 567 2.73 14.21 -30.44
CA GLY A 567 4.16 14.33 -30.70
C GLY A 567 4.43 15.09 -32.00
N THR A 568 5.27 16.14 -31.94
CA THR A 568 5.91 16.74 -33.12
C THR A 568 7.41 16.88 -32.89
N ALA A 569 8.21 16.17 -33.68
CA ALA A 569 9.65 16.32 -33.69
C ALA A 569 10.05 17.69 -34.28
N PHE A 570 11.07 18.33 -33.70
CA PHE A 570 11.77 19.43 -34.36
C PHE A 570 13.28 19.17 -34.46
N ARG A 571 13.79 19.34 -35.68
CA ARG A 571 15.22 19.24 -36.01
C ARG A 571 15.95 20.49 -35.53
N GLY A 572 17.17 20.31 -35.02
CA GLY A 572 18.08 21.42 -34.75
C GLY A 572 18.52 22.15 -36.03
N GLY A 573 18.67 23.47 -35.92
CA GLY A 573 19.23 24.36 -36.95
C GLY A 573 19.88 25.56 -36.28
N ALA A 574 21.19 25.75 -36.49
CA ALA A 574 22.02 26.61 -35.64
C ALA A 574 22.08 28.10 -36.06
N ARG A 575 22.41 28.96 -35.09
CA ARG A 575 23.36 30.12 -35.19
C ARG A 575 23.60 30.70 -33.78
N LYS A 576 24.79 30.50 -33.21
CA LYS A 576 25.93 31.45 -33.19
C LYS A 576 25.80 32.59 -32.14
N LEU A 577 26.57 32.45 -31.04
CA LEU A 577 27.05 33.58 -30.23
C LEU A 577 28.18 34.32 -30.95
N GLU A 578 28.18 35.65 -30.86
CA GLU A 578 29.32 36.58 -30.86
C GLU A 578 28.83 37.83 -30.06
N GLN A 579 29.64 38.59 -29.31
CA GLN A 579 31.10 38.71 -29.27
C GLN A 579 31.60 39.41 -27.97
N ALA A 580 32.94 39.35 -27.76
CA ALA A 580 33.80 40.33 -27.05
C ALA A 580 33.86 40.27 -25.51
N ARG A 581 35.00 40.44 -24.79
CA ARG A 581 36.44 40.80 -25.05
C ARG A 581 37.25 40.48 -23.73
N SER A 582 38.59 40.52 -23.55
CA SER A 582 39.78 40.75 -24.40
C SER A 582 41.13 40.56 -23.63
N ARG A 583 42.10 39.76 -24.18
CA ARG A 583 43.59 39.93 -24.11
C ARG A 583 44.35 39.73 -22.76
N ARG A 584 45.67 39.42 -22.71
CA ARG A 584 46.65 38.67 -23.58
C ARG A 584 48.06 38.62 -22.92
N GLY A 585 48.88 37.62 -23.25
CA GLY A 585 50.36 37.68 -23.24
C GLY A 585 51.08 36.65 -22.33
N VAL A 586 52.32 36.16 -22.58
CA VAL A 586 53.32 36.34 -23.68
C VAL A 586 54.29 35.10 -23.70
N GLU A 587 54.70 34.62 -24.89
CA GLU A 587 55.90 33.75 -25.24
C GLU A 587 56.20 32.43 -24.47
N SER A 588 56.93 31.40 -24.96
CA SER A 588 57.30 30.87 -26.30
C SER A 588 57.85 29.41 -26.11
N GLN A 589 58.33 28.58 -27.06
CA GLN A 589 58.62 28.69 -28.51
C GLN A 589 58.57 27.30 -29.24
N ARG A 590 58.68 27.33 -30.58
CA ARG A 590 59.08 26.33 -31.61
C ARG A 590 59.65 24.96 -31.18
N SER A 591 59.36 23.85 -31.89
CA SER A 591 59.79 23.64 -33.29
C SER A 591 58.92 22.71 -34.17
N ARG A 592 59.14 22.78 -35.50
CA ARG A 592 58.42 22.07 -36.57
C ARG A 592 59.02 20.67 -36.83
N LEU A 593 58.26 19.76 -37.46
CA LEU A 593 58.57 19.22 -38.80
C LEU A 593 57.46 18.29 -39.34
N VAL A 594 57.34 18.24 -40.67
CA VAL A 594 56.55 17.27 -41.44
C VAL A 594 57.53 16.50 -42.33
N PRO A 595 57.26 15.20 -42.62
CA PRO A 595 57.49 14.74 -43.99
C PRO A 595 56.30 13.96 -44.60
N LYS A 596 56.08 14.22 -45.89
CA LYS A 596 55.33 13.36 -46.82
C LYS A 596 56.33 12.54 -47.66
N LYS A 597 55.81 11.50 -48.34
CA LYS A 597 56.39 10.62 -49.41
C LYS A 597 56.81 9.22 -48.90
N SER A 598 56.59 8.13 -49.65
CA SER A 598 55.86 7.92 -50.93
C SER A 598 55.71 6.44 -51.28
N ASN A 599 54.62 6.09 -52.00
CA ASN A 599 54.42 4.92 -52.90
C ASN A 599 54.66 3.50 -52.32
N SER A 600 53.82 2.48 -52.60
CA SER A 600 53.35 2.06 -53.93
C SER A 600 52.20 1.02 -53.88
N ARG A 601 51.57 0.78 -55.05
CA ARG A 601 50.51 -0.23 -55.39
C ARG A 601 49.18 -0.13 -54.62
N LEU A 602 48.04 0.18 -55.26
CA LEU A 602 47.26 -0.64 -56.22
C LEU A 602 46.86 -1.99 -55.58
N GLU A 603 45.58 -2.39 -55.49
CA GLU A 603 44.48 -2.20 -56.46
C GLU A 603 43.07 -2.19 -55.82
N GLN A 604 42.01 -1.89 -56.58
CA GLN A 604 40.61 -1.79 -56.07
C GLN A 604 39.69 -2.94 -56.52
N LYS A 605 38.92 -3.51 -55.56
CA LYS A 605 37.55 -4.10 -55.74
C LYS A 605 37.42 -5.33 -56.69
N PRO A 606 36.24 -5.97 -56.86
CA PRO A 606 35.00 -6.01 -56.05
C PRO A 606 34.48 -7.45 -55.72
N LYS A 607 33.35 -7.51 -54.97
CA LYS A 607 32.25 -8.53 -54.89
C LYS A 607 32.34 -9.84 -55.72
N PHE A 608 31.84 -10.96 -55.18
CA PHE A 608 30.73 -11.78 -55.75
C PHE A 608 30.19 -12.87 -54.80
N LYS A 609 28.98 -13.41 -55.08
CA LYS A 609 28.41 -14.67 -54.54
C LYS A 609 28.33 -15.70 -55.68
N THR A 610 28.64 -17.00 -55.46
CA THR A 610 27.90 -18.21 -55.95
C THR A 610 28.52 -19.54 -55.48
N TYR A 611 27.88 -20.68 -55.79
CA TYR A 611 28.02 -22.04 -55.20
C TYR A 611 29.08 -23.00 -55.84
N SER A 612 29.29 -24.15 -55.14
CA SER A 612 30.00 -25.46 -55.34
C SER A 612 30.26 -26.02 -56.78
N PRO A 613 31.02 -27.15 -57.05
CA PRO A 613 31.46 -28.27 -56.14
C PRO A 613 32.83 -29.05 -56.40
N ALA A 614 33.13 -30.01 -55.51
CA ALA A 614 33.81 -31.36 -55.65
C ALA A 614 35.33 -31.62 -55.94
N SER A 615 35.96 -32.39 -55.02
CA SER A 615 36.95 -33.54 -55.10
C SER A 615 38.20 -33.52 -56.00
N PRO A 616 39.37 -34.14 -55.62
CA PRO A 616 39.58 -35.55 -55.12
C PRO A 616 40.71 -35.73 -54.03
N SER A 617 41.24 -36.91 -53.59
CA SER A 617 40.73 -38.29 -53.30
C SER A 617 41.78 -39.21 -52.59
N GLY A 618 41.37 -40.07 -51.63
CA GLY A 618 42.00 -41.39 -51.29
C GLY A 618 42.91 -41.51 -50.04
N PRO A 619 43.14 -42.73 -49.46
CA PRO A 619 42.49 -44.05 -49.59
C PRO A 619 41.75 -44.54 -48.29
N PRO A 620 41.08 -45.72 -48.24
CA PRO A 620 40.00 -46.01 -47.27
C PRO A 620 40.25 -47.09 -46.17
N PRO A 621 39.47 -47.11 -45.07
CA PRO A 621 39.32 -48.23 -44.12
C PRO A 621 38.03 -49.09 -44.36
N PRO A 622 37.90 -50.30 -43.75
CA PRO A 622 37.00 -51.36 -44.22
C PRO A 622 35.54 -51.34 -43.70
N ALA A 623 34.73 -52.27 -44.21
CA ALA A 623 33.26 -52.22 -44.23
C ALA A 623 32.50 -52.81 -43.01
N LYS A 624 31.22 -52.43 -42.91
CA LYS A 624 30.23 -52.76 -41.87
C LYS A 624 29.65 -54.18 -42.00
N PRO A 625 29.03 -54.72 -40.93
CA PRO A 625 27.82 -55.53 -41.03
C PRO A 625 26.55 -54.73 -40.69
N THR A 626 25.40 -55.21 -41.16
CA THR A 626 24.09 -54.55 -41.14
C THR A 626 23.16 -55.02 -40.01
N PHE A 627 22.13 -54.21 -39.76
CA PHE A 627 21.08 -54.42 -38.75
C PHE A 627 20.18 -55.62 -39.06
N LYS A 628 19.86 -56.45 -38.06
CA LYS A 628 18.59 -57.22 -37.99
C LYS A 628 18.11 -57.34 -36.55
N THR A 629 16.79 -57.26 -36.40
CA THR A 629 16.00 -57.21 -35.16
C THR A 629 15.77 -58.57 -34.51
N TYR A 630 15.77 -58.64 -33.17
CA TYR A 630 14.90 -59.52 -32.36
C TYR A 630 14.74 -58.96 -30.93
N ALA A 631 13.53 -59.02 -30.37
CA ALA A 631 13.24 -58.98 -28.92
C ALA A 631 13.42 -60.41 -28.33
N PRO A 632 13.36 -60.71 -26.99
CA PRO A 632 12.73 -59.94 -25.90
C PRO A 632 13.42 -60.04 -24.49
N ALA A 633 12.64 -59.68 -23.44
CA ALA A 633 12.72 -60.10 -22.02
C ALA A 633 13.60 -59.33 -20.99
N SER A 634 12.97 -59.01 -19.86
CA SER A 634 13.54 -58.62 -18.55
C SER A 634 14.34 -59.79 -17.93
N PRO A 635 15.25 -59.64 -16.91
CA PRO A 635 14.93 -58.96 -15.63
C PRO A 635 16.11 -58.37 -14.78
N LEU A 636 15.74 -57.97 -13.55
CA LEU A 636 16.54 -57.77 -12.32
C LEU A 636 17.25 -56.43 -12.06
N ARG A 637 17.17 -56.03 -10.78
CA ARG A 637 17.51 -54.73 -10.19
C ARG A 637 18.38 -54.96 -8.94
N PRO A 638 19.57 -54.35 -8.80
CA PRO A 638 20.33 -54.41 -7.55
C PRO A 638 19.63 -53.68 -6.39
N ALA A 639 19.84 -54.16 -5.16
CA ALA A 639 19.12 -53.70 -3.98
C ALA A 639 19.61 -52.34 -3.45
N SER A 640 18.69 -51.60 -2.81
CA SER A 640 18.99 -50.36 -2.08
C SER A 640 19.48 -50.66 -0.66
N PRO A 641 20.43 -49.89 -0.08
CA PRO A 641 20.82 -50.04 1.32
C PRO A 641 19.67 -49.63 2.27
N ALA A 642 19.60 -50.30 3.42
CA ALA A 642 18.45 -50.24 4.33
C ALA A 642 18.39 -48.97 5.20
N LYS A 643 17.17 -48.61 5.62
CA LYS A 643 16.90 -47.55 6.61
C LYS A 643 17.32 -48.02 8.02
N PRO A 644 17.85 -47.13 8.90
CA PRO A 644 18.00 -47.45 10.32
C PRO A 644 16.64 -47.46 11.02
N THR A 645 16.37 -48.54 11.77
CA THR A 645 15.19 -48.67 12.63
C THR A 645 15.46 -48.11 14.02
N PHE A 646 14.52 -47.33 14.56
CA PHE A 646 14.56 -46.90 15.96
C PHE A 646 14.36 -48.11 16.89
N LYS A 647 15.24 -48.28 17.89
CA LYS A 647 15.04 -49.20 19.01
C LYS A 647 14.57 -48.44 20.24
N THR A 648 13.50 -48.94 20.86
CA THR A 648 13.07 -48.58 22.22
C THR A 648 14.00 -49.17 23.27
N TYR A 649 14.34 -48.41 24.31
CA TYR A 649 14.82 -48.93 25.60
C TYR A 649 14.28 -48.08 26.76
N ALA A 650 14.11 -48.72 27.91
CA ALA A 650 13.57 -48.14 29.15
C ALA A 650 14.73 -47.74 30.13
N PRO A 651 14.53 -47.52 31.45
CA PRO A 651 14.88 -46.23 32.05
C PRO A 651 16.12 -46.21 32.99
N GLY A 652 16.66 -45.00 33.23
CA GLY A 652 17.67 -44.69 34.26
C GLY A 652 19.13 -44.80 33.77
N PRO A 653 20.11 -44.11 34.43
CA PRO A 653 20.06 -43.60 35.80
C PRO A 653 20.27 -42.07 35.97
N THR A 654 20.32 -41.66 37.23
CA THR A 654 20.39 -40.29 37.78
C THR A 654 21.59 -39.43 37.37
N SER A 655 21.39 -38.10 37.38
CA SER A 655 22.44 -37.06 37.41
C SER A 655 21.93 -35.82 38.18
N PRO A 656 22.82 -34.92 38.68
CA PRO A 656 22.67 -34.36 40.03
C PRO A 656 21.73 -33.15 40.19
N ALA A 657 21.47 -32.81 41.45
CA ALA A 657 20.47 -31.84 41.90
C ALA A 657 20.67 -30.41 41.36
N LYS A 658 19.55 -29.74 41.07
CA LYS A 658 19.50 -28.30 40.80
C LYS A 658 19.84 -27.50 42.08
N PRO A 659 20.53 -26.35 41.96
CA PRO A 659 20.60 -25.37 43.06
C PRO A 659 19.20 -24.79 43.36
N PRO A 660 18.95 -24.33 44.61
CA PRO A 660 17.64 -23.86 45.03
C PRO A 660 17.21 -22.59 44.28
N PRO A 661 15.89 -22.39 44.06
CA PRO A 661 15.39 -21.18 43.41
C PRO A 661 15.63 -19.95 44.30
N LYS A 662 16.11 -18.86 43.70
CA LYS A 662 16.14 -17.54 44.34
C LYS A 662 14.71 -17.12 44.71
N PRO A 663 14.48 -16.40 45.83
CA PRO A 663 13.15 -15.98 46.24
C PRO A 663 12.49 -15.12 45.16
N LYS A 664 11.17 -15.31 44.98
CA LYS A 664 10.38 -14.47 44.08
C LYS A 664 10.39 -13.05 44.62
N ALA A 665 10.76 -12.08 43.78
CA ALA A 665 10.42 -10.69 44.05
C ALA A 665 8.89 -10.56 44.09
N GLU A 666 8.37 -9.88 45.10
CA GLU A 666 6.94 -9.67 45.26
C GLU A 666 6.40 -8.80 44.12
N ARG A 667 5.20 -9.15 43.62
CA ARG A 667 4.47 -8.27 42.71
C ARG A 667 3.94 -7.10 43.53
N PRO A 668 4.07 -5.84 43.07
CA PRO A 668 3.41 -4.74 43.74
C PRO A 668 1.89 -4.96 43.71
N VAL A 669 1.29 -5.05 44.89
CA VAL A 669 -0.17 -5.11 45.04
C VAL A 669 -0.70 -3.70 44.74
N PHE A 670 -1.58 -3.58 43.75
CA PHE A 670 -2.26 -2.32 43.46
C PHE A 670 -3.24 -2.01 44.60
N ASN A 671 -2.92 -1.00 45.38
CA ASN A 671 -3.78 -0.52 46.46
C ASN A 671 -4.88 0.37 45.85
N THR A 672 -6.10 -0.15 45.74
CA THR A 672 -7.26 0.67 45.37
C THR A 672 -7.71 1.48 46.58
N TYR A 673 -7.98 2.78 46.40
CA TYR A 673 -8.53 3.61 47.46
C TYR A 673 -9.98 3.22 47.76
N GLY A 674 -10.17 2.36 48.76
CA GLY A 674 -11.47 1.95 49.29
C GLY A 674 -11.29 1.27 50.63
N GLY A 675 -11.57 1.98 51.73
CA GLY A 675 -11.35 1.48 53.08
C GLY A 675 -12.27 0.29 53.43
N ALA A 676 -11.68 -0.76 54.00
CA ALA A 676 -12.44 -1.93 54.45
C ALA A 676 -13.24 -1.65 55.73
N LEU A 677 -14.50 -2.06 55.74
CA LEU A 677 -15.25 -2.31 56.97
C LEU A 677 -15.06 -3.77 57.37
N ASN A 678 -14.56 -4.00 58.60
CA ASN A 678 -14.52 -5.35 59.18
C ASN A 678 -15.92 -5.76 59.67
N ILE A 679 -16.40 -6.94 59.29
CA ILE A 679 -17.53 -7.63 59.93
C ILE A 679 -17.17 -9.10 60.11
N ASP A 680 -17.42 -9.63 61.30
CA ASP A 680 -17.10 -11.00 61.73
C ASP A 680 -17.96 -12.08 61.03
N PRO A 681 -17.45 -13.32 60.83
CA PRO A 681 -18.14 -14.36 60.11
C PRO A 681 -18.91 -15.34 61.01
N HIS A 682 -20.07 -14.95 61.58
CA HIS A 682 -20.99 -15.89 62.24
C HIS A 682 -22.47 -15.47 62.17
N SER A 683 -23.28 -16.12 61.32
CA SER A 683 -24.61 -16.72 61.63
C SER A 683 -25.42 -17.04 60.37
N ASP A 684 -26.14 -18.16 60.39
CA ASP A 684 -27.01 -18.64 59.30
C ASP A 684 -28.30 -17.82 59.14
N SER A 685 -28.83 -17.70 57.92
CA SER A 685 -30.22 -18.11 57.59
C SER A 685 -30.57 -17.96 56.09
N ASP A 686 -31.63 -18.69 55.69
CA ASP A 686 -32.05 -19.04 54.32
C ASP A 686 -33.03 -17.98 53.69
N PRO A 687 -33.68 -18.15 52.50
CA PRO A 687 -33.72 -17.05 51.53
C PRO A 687 -35.12 -16.68 51.00
N ASN A 688 -35.42 -15.38 50.87
CA ASN A 688 -36.30 -14.83 49.84
C ASN A 688 -36.46 -13.32 50.00
N GLU A 689 -36.21 -12.56 48.94
CA GLU A 689 -37.25 -11.70 48.35
C GLU A 689 -36.81 -11.17 46.97
N GLN A 690 -37.60 -11.48 45.94
CA GLN A 690 -37.59 -10.75 44.66
C GLN A 690 -38.85 -9.91 44.58
N ILE A 691 -38.76 -8.56 44.64
CA ILE A 691 -39.82 -7.68 44.12
C ILE A 691 -39.23 -6.47 43.37
N PHE A 692 -39.33 -6.54 42.05
CA PHE A 692 -39.80 -5.54 41.07
C PHE A 692 -39.75 -4.01 41.29
N LEU A 693 -39.62 -3.34 40.13
CA LEU A 693 -40.10 -2.00 39.71
C LEU A 693 -39.24 -0.74 39.95
N SER A 694 -38.51 -0.40 38.88
CA SER A 694 -38.49 0.89 38.17
C SER A 694 -38.80 2.23 38.87
N SER A 695 -37.99 3.22 38.46
CA SER A 695 -38.31 4.65 38.32
C SER A 695 -38.67 5.45 39.57
N GLN A 696 -37.65 6.06 40.19
CA GLN A 696 -37.72 7.46 40.62
C GLN A 696 -36.41 8.18 40.31
N LEU A 697 -36.49 9.37 39.70
CA LEU A 697 -35.40 10.33 39.77
C LEU A 697 -35.27 10.80 41.22
N GLN A 698 -34.11 10.60 41.84
CA GLN A 698 -33.72 11.39 43.00
C GLN A 698 -32.38 12.07 42.72
N LYS A 699 -32.43 13.41 42.63
CA LYS A 699 -31.23 14.26 42.63
C LYS A 699 -30.51 14.08 43.97
N SER A 700 -29.22 13.80 43.93
CA SER A 700 -28.32 13.89 45.09
C SER A 700 -27.14 14.81 44.75
N PRO A 701 -26.57 15.54 45.73
CA PRO A 701 -25.87 16.79 45.45
C PRO A 701 -24.38 16.63 45.11
N ILE A 702 -23.88 17.61 44.37
CA ILE A 702 -22.45 17.82 44.08
C ILE A 702 -21.67 17.92 45.40
N ARG A 703 -20.70 17.03 45.60
CA ARG A 703 -19.64 17.24 46.59
C ARG A 703 -18.52 18.05 45.94
N GLN A 704 -18.26 19.25 46.46
CA GLN A 704 -17.03 19.98 46.14
C GLN A 704 -15.83 19.23 46.74
N ALA A 705 -14.80 18.99 45.92
CA ALA A 705 -13.54 18.39 46.36
C ALA A 705 -12.49 19.50 46.59
N THR A 706 -11.77 19.42 47.71
CA THR A 706 -10.69 20.34 48.05
C THR A 706 -9.41 19.99 47.26
N PRO A 707 -8.63 20.95 46.75
CA PRO A 707 -7.40 20.65 46.01
C PRO A 707 -6.30 19.99 46.88
N PRO A 708 -5.50 19.06 46.33
CA PRO A 708 -4.40 18.43 47.04
C PRO A 708 -3.14 19.31 47.18
N ASN A 709 -2.25 18.93 48.09
CA ASN A 709 -1.05 19.69 48.50
C ASN A 709 0.05 19.70 47.41
N PRO A 710 0.60 20.87 47.01
CA PRO A 710 1.59 20.98 45.93
C PRO A 710 2.94 20.26 46.18
N ASN A 711 3.27 19.85 47.40
CA ASN A 711 4.50 19.10 47.70
C ASN A 711 4.37 17.56 47.59
N GLU A 712 3.19 17.03 47.27
CA GLU A 712 2.96 15.57 47.15
C GLU A 712 2.69 15.10 45.71
N THR A 713 2.64 16.01 44.74
CA THR A 713 2.36 15.69 43.34
C THR A 713 3.47 14.84 42.73
N LYS A 714 3.12 13.65 42.22
CA LYS A 714 4.03 12.68 41.58
C LYS A 714 3.49 12.32 40.21
N CYS A 715 4.39 12.07 39.26
CA CYS A 715 4.01 11.50 37.97
C CYS A 715 3.38 10.10 38.17
N PRO A 716 2.14 9.86 37.72
CA PRO A 716 1.45 8.58 37.96
C PRO A 716 2.09 7.39 37.22
N MET A 717 2.88 7.61 36.16
CA MET A 717 3.59 6.52 35.46
C MET A 717 4.92 6.12 36.10
N CYS A 718 5.71 7.09 36.60
CA CYS A 718 7.08 6.83 37.05
C CYS A 718 7.36 7.16 38.51
N GLY A 719 6.38 7.70 39.25
CA GLY A 719 6.46 7.98 40.68
C GLY A 719 7.40 9.12 41.10
N ILE A 720 8.09 9.75 40.14
CA ILE A 720 9.00 10.88 40.39
C ILE A 720 8.15 12.12 40.80
N PRO A 721 8.55 12.88 41.83
CA PRO A 721 7.92 14.15 42.17
C PRO A 721 7.94 15.14 40.99
N VAL A 722 6.83 15.84 40.79
CA VAL A 722 6.66 16.86 39.73
C VAL A 722 6.08 18.12 40.34
N GLN A 723 6.36 19.29 39.74
CA GLN A 723 5.69 20.51 40.19
C GLN A 723 4.21 20.46 39.82
N LEU A 724 3.35 20.92 40.74
CA LEU A 724 1.90 20.93 40.51
C LEU A 724 1.51 21.83 39.32
N SER A 725 2.19 22.96 39.12
CA SER A 725 2.02 23.82 37.94
C SER A 725 2.18 23.02 36.65
N LEU A 726 3.31 22.35 36.47
CA LEU A 726 3.62 21.54 35.28
C LEU A 726 2.56 20.46 34.98
N LEU A 727 1.89 19.91 36.01
CA LEU A 727 0.77 18.98 35.83
C LEU A 727 -0.52 19.69 35.40
N LEU A 728 -0.82 20.85 35.98
CA LEU A 728 -1.99 21.65 35.65
C LEU A 728 -1.88 22.28 34.26
N ASP A 729 -0.72 22.84 33.92
CA ASP A 729 -0.42 23.43 32.61
C ASP A 729 -0.53 22.37 31.51
N PHE A 730 0.05 21.18 31.72
CA PHE A 730 -0.11 20.05 30.81
C PHE A 730 -1.58 19.62 30.65
N ALA A 731 -2.36 19.55 31.74
CA ALA A 731 -3.76 19.15 31.67
C ALA A 731 -4.65 20.23 31.03
N ALA A 732 -4.31 21.51 31.17
CA ALA A 732 -5.04 22.61 30.55
C ALA A 732 -5.05 22.54 29.01
N SER A 733 -4.00 21.96 28.41
CA SER A 733 -3.92 21.70 26.97
C SER A 733 -4.87 20.60 26.46
N PHE A 734 -5.58 19.88 27.35
CA PHE A 734 -6.52 18.82 26.97
C PHE A 734 -7.93 19.09 27.54
N PRO A 735 -8.85 19.69 26.76
CA PRO A 735 -10.19 20.10 27.23
C PRO A 735 -11.14 18.91 27.48
N SER A 736 -10.88 18.17 28.56
CA SER A 736 -11.70 17.12 29.21
C SER A 736 -10.87 16.24 30.18
N VAL A 737 -9.58 16.50 30.34
CA VAL A 737 -8.68 15.74 31.23
C VAL A 737 -8.74 16.27 32.66
N ASP A 738 -9.03 15.39 33.61
CA ASP A 738 -8.78 15.65 35.03
C ASP A 738 -7.27 15.43 35.33
N PRO A 739 -6.52 16.45 35.78
CA PRO A 739 -5.09 16.33 36.10
C PRO A 739 -4.78 15.27 37.18
N PHE A 740 -5.75 14.93 38.04
CA PHE A 740 -5.59 13.95 39.11
C PHE A 740 -6.23 12.59 38.79
N ALA A 741 -6.99 12.48 37.70
CA ALA A 741 -7.64 11.24 37.25
C ALA A 741 -7.40 10.93 35.75
N MET A 742 -6.19 11.24 35.26
CA MET A 742 -5.76 11.00 33.88
C MET A 742 -5.85 9.52 33.45
N ARG A 743 -6.25 9.24 32.21
CA ARG A 743 -6.15 7.90 31.58
C ARG A 743 -4.68 7.52 31.33
N ILE A 744 -4.34 6.23 31.30
CA ILE A 744 -2.95 5.72 31.18
C ILE A 744 -2.17 6.33 30.00
N GLN A 745 -2.81 6.57 28.85
CA GLN A 745 -2.20 7.23 27.69
C GLN A 745 -1.78 8.68 28.02
N VAL A 746 -2.66 9.45 28.66
CA VAL A 746 -2.42 10.83 29.10
C VAL A 746 -1.37 10.87 30.21
N GLN A 747 -1.40 9.89 31.14
CA GLN A 747 -0.34 9.70 32.13
C GLN A 747 1.03 9.43 31.47
N SER A 748 1.07 8.66 30.37
CA SER A 748 2.28 8.40 29.59
C SER A 748 2.79 9.64 28.85
N SER A 749 1.89 10.43 28.26
CA SER A 749 2.25 11.70 27.63
C SER A 749 2.80 12.69 28.67
N PHE A 750 2.15 12.82 29.83
CA PHE A 750 2.67 13.59 30.96
C PHE A 750 4.03 13.08 31.44
N CYS A 751 4.23 11.75 31.51
CA CYS A 751 5.50 11.13 31.87
C CYS A 751 6.64 11.59 30.94
N SER A 752 6.42 11.59 29.62
CA SER A 752 7.37 12.12 28.66
C SER A 752 7.55 13.63 28.84
N HIS A 753 6.46 14.40 28.87
CA HIS A 753 6.47 15.86 28.99
C HIS A 753 7.26 16.33 30.22
N HIS A 754 6.94 15.82 31.42
CA HIS A 754 7.67 16.22 32.62
C HIS A 754 9.13 15.75 32.60
N ARG A 755 9.46 14.62 31.95
CA ARG A 755 10.86 14.18 31.79
C ARG A 755 11.63 15.13 30.89
N ARG A 756 11.05 15.61 29.78
CA ARG A 756 11.65 16.67 28.94
C ARG A 756 11.85 17.95 29.75
N HIS A 757 10.81 18.42 30.44
CA HIS A 757 10.90 19.63 31.28
C HIS A 757 11.94 19.50 32.40
N THR A 758 12.00 18.35 33.08
CA THR A 758 13.01 18.07 34.12
C THR A 758 14.42 18.08 33.51
N ALA A 759 14.62 17.38 32.39
CA ALA A 759 15.92 17.33 31.71
C ALA A 759 16.36 18.71 31.20
N ALA A 760 15.47 19.48 30.59
CA ALA A 760 15.71 20.86 30.15
C ALA A 760 16.04 21.80 31.31
N SER A 761 15.30 21.74 32.43
CA SER A 761 15.58 22.54 33.64
C SER A 761 16.88 22.20 34.35
N SER A 762 17.50 21.05 34.02
CA SER A 762 18.76 20.56 34.59
C SER A 762 20.00 20.79 33.69
N ALA A 763 19.82 21.50 32.57
CA ALA A 763 20.82 21.61 31.51
C ALA A 763 22.14 22.27 31.94
N LYS A 764 23.25 21.75 31.38
CA LYS A 764 24.58 22.38 31.40
C LYS A 764 25.04 22.86 30.03
N HIS A 765 24.20 22.72 29.01
CA HIS A 765 24.54 22.97 27.60
C HIS A 765 23.84 24.24 27.08
N PRO A 766 24.38 24.91 26.04
CA PRO A 766 23.76 26.08 25.43
C PRO A 766 22.37 25.81 24.83
N SER A 767 21.55 26.86 24.73
CA SER A 767 20.30 26.82 23.98
C SER A 767 20.57 26.88 22.48
N ILE A 768 19.90 26.04 21.70
CA ILE A 768 20.07 25.95 20.24
C ILE A 768 19.09 26.90 19.56
N VAL A 769 19.61 27.86 18.80
CA VAL A 769 18.81 28.72 17.90
C VAL A 769 18.64 27.97 16.57
N TRP A 770 17.51 27.28 16.42
CA TRP A 770 17.26 26.37 15.29
C TRP A 770 17.25 27.05 13.91
N SER A 771 16.81 28.31 13.82
CA SER A 771 16.84 29.11 12.59
C SER A 771 18.25 29.32 12.03
N ASP A 772 19.24 29.36 12.92
CA ASP A 772 20.62 29.75 12.59
C ASP A 772 21.49 28.51 12.33
N LEU A 773 21.04 27.33 12.81
CA LEU A 773 21.74 26.06 12.68
C LEU A 773 22.11 25.71 11.22
N PRO A 774 21.24 25.84 10.20
CA PRO A 774 21.60 25.68 8.79
C PRO A 774 22.83 26.51 8.37
N SER A 775 22.87 27.78 8.76
CA SER A 775 23.98 28.68 8.42
C SER A 775 25.27 28.29 9.14
N ARG A 776 25.18 27.83 10.39
CA ARG A 776 26.30 27.30 11.17
C ARG A 776 26.86 26.01 10.57
N ILE A 777 26.00 25.10 10.10
CA ILE A 777 26.41 23.87 9.40
C ILE A 777 27.15 24.24 8.12
N ARG A 778 26.58 25.12 7.29
CA ARG A 778 27.21 25.60 6.05
C ARG A 778 28.59 26.21 6.23
N ALA A 779 28.86 26.87 7.36
CA ALA A 779 30.19 27.40 7.69
C ALA A 779 31.28 26.31 7.79
N HIS A 780 30.91 25.09 8.22
CA HIS A 780 31.83 23.95 8.39
C HIS A 780 31.98 23.08 7.14
N LEU A 781 31.05 23.14 6.19
CA LEU A 781 31.07 22.31 4.98
C LEU A 781 32.35 22.42 4.12
N PRO A 782 33.07 23.56 4.02
CA PRO A 782 34.37 23.61 3.36
C PRO A 782 35.42 22.69 4.01
N SER A 783 35.42 22.54 5.34
CA SER A 783 36.28 21.56 6.04
C SER A 783 35.85 20.13 5.72
N ILE A 784 34.55 19.87 5.65
CA ILE A 784 34.00 18.55 5.29
C ILE A 784 34.32 18.17 3.84
N ARG A 785 34.26 19.13 2.90
CA ARG A 785 34.67 18.92 1.50
C ARG A 785 36.15 18.58 1.39
N ALA A 786 37.03 19.32 2.07
CA ALA A 786 38.47 18.99 2.10
C ALA A 786 38.73 17.59 2.68
N PHE A 787 37.98 17.19 3.70
CA PHE A 787 38.01 15.84 4.26
C PHE A 787 37.50 14.75 3.30
N LEU A 788 36.52 15.04 2.44
CA LEU A 788 36.06 14.13 1.37
C LEU A 788 37.07 14.02 0.21
N GLU A 789 37.82 15.09 -0.07
CA GLU A 789 38.80 15.15 -1.15
C GLU A 789 40.09 14.36 -0.83
N ASP A 790 40.60 14.50 0.41
CA ASP A 790 41.75 13.74 0.92
C ASP A 790 41.45 13.20 2.34
N PRO A 791 40.77 12.03 2.44
CA PRO A 791 40.35 11.42 3.72
C PRO A 791 41.48 10.88 4.60
N ASP A 792 42.73 10.88 4.10
CA ASP A 792 43.91 10.39 4.82
C ASP A 792 44.78 11.57 5.33
N SER A 793 44.67 12.76 4.73
CA SER A 793 45.25 14.01 5.26
C SER A 793 44.64 14.48 6.58
N GLN A 794 43.34 14.21 6.81
CA GLN A 794 42.62 14.57 8.04
C GLN A 794 41.98 13.34 8.69
N PRO A 795 42.57 12.80 9.79
CA PRO A 795 42.15 11.53 10.35
C PRO A 795 40.85 11.61 11.18
N SER A 796 39.69 11.44 10.54
CA SER A 796 38.38 11.34 11.22
C SER A 796 38.30 10.14 12.18
N HIS A 797 37.77 10.39 13.38
CA HIS A 797 37.46 9.35 14.37
C HIS A 797 36.33 8.42 13.87
N TYR A 798 35.26 9.01 13.34
CA TYR A 798 34.08 8.26 12.93
C TYR A 798 34.28 7.48 11.62
N ARG A 799 35.08 8.00 10.67
CA ARG A 799 35.52 7.22 9.48
C ARG A 799 36.30 5.98 9.89
N LYS A 800 37.21 6.08 10.88
CA LYS A 800 37.96 4.93 11.42
C LYS A 800 37.05 3.91 12.10
N LEU A 801 36.05 4.36 12.85
CA LEU A 801 35.05 3.46 13.45
C LEU A 801 34.21 2.75 12.38
N LEU A 802 33.73 3.46 11.35
CA LEU A 802 32.98 2.86 10.25
C LEU A 802 33.83 1.86 9.45
N ALA A 803 35.10 2.20 9.15
CA ALA A 803 36.05 1.28 8.50
C ALA A 803 36.29 0.00 9.33
N LYS A 804 36.38 0.11 10.66
CA LYS A 804 36.49 -1.04 11.58
C LYS A 804 35.23 -1.91 11.58
N ASP A 805 34.04 -1.29 11.55
CA ASP A 805 32.77 -2.02 11.46
C ASP A 805 32.57 -2.69 10.09
N ILE A 806 33.07 -2.09 9.02
CA ILE A 806 33.18 -2.69 7.68
C ILE A 806 34.11 -3.91 7.72
N ALA A 807 35.35 -3.74 8.19
CA ALA A 807 36.34 -4.81 8.24
C ALA A 807 35.94 -5.99 9.15
N THR A 808 35.22 -5.74 10.24
CA THR A 808 34.70 -6.77 11.14
C THR A 808 33.33 -7.32 10.73
N GLY A 809 32.73 -6.80 9.64
CA GLY A 809 31.45 -7.26 9.11
C GLY A 809 30.24 -6.98 9.99
N ARG A 810 30.36 -6.12 11.02
CA ARG A 810 29.31 -5.72 11.96
C ARG A 810 28.51 -4.54 11.42
N ASN A 811 27.31 -4.30 11.95
CA ASN A 811 26.56 -3.06 11.71
C ASN A 811 26.26 -2.80 10.22
N ARG A 812 25.96 -3.86 9.44
CA ARG A 812 25.91 -3.81 7.96
C ARG A 812 24.79 -2.92 7.40
N THR A 813 23.80 -2.60 8.22
CA THR A 813 22.73 -1.64 7.94
C THR A 813 22.60 -0.67 9.12
N ILE A 814 21.98 0.48 8.89
CA ILE A 814 21.62 1.46 9.95
C ILE A 814 20.85 0.75 11.08
N MET A 815 19.89 -0.12 10.73
CA MET A 815 19.15 -0.93 11.70
C MET A 815 20.08 -1.85 12.54
N GLN A 816 21.06 -2.52 11.92
CA GLN A 816 21.99 -3.38 12.67
C GLN A 816 22.94 -2.61 13.59
N SER A 817 23.31 -1.37 13.27
CA SER A 817 24.12 -0.56 14.19
C SER A 817 23.33 -0.15 15.42
N ILE A 818 22.07 0.24 15.23
CA ILE A 818 21.13 0.64 16.30
C ILE A 818 20.83 -0.55 17.24
N MET A 819 20.73 -1.77 16.70
CA MET A 819 20.41 -2.99 17.46
C MET A 819 21.62 -3.68 18.12
N SER A 820 22.84 -3.14 18.02
CA SER A 820 24.03 -3.81 18.58
C SER A 820 24.22 -3.52 20.07
N GLU A 821 24.17 -4.55 20.92
CA GLU A 821 24.32 -4.41 22.39
C GLU A 821 25.63 -3.72 22.81
N SER A 822 26.67 -3.75 21.97
CA SER A 822 27.94 -3.08 22.24
C SER A 822 27.97 -1.57 21.94
N ASN A 823 26.92 -1.00 21.33
CA ASN A 823 26.77 0.43 21.06
C ASN A 823 25.30 0.85 21.28
N SER A 824 24.77 0.70 22.49
CA SER A 824 23.40 1.07 22.89
C SER A 824 23.13 2.59 22.97
N ARG A 825 23.82 3.38 22.14
CA ARG A 825 23.56 4.80 21.90
C ARG A 825 23.42 4.99 20.40
N VAL A 826 22.23 5.43 19.96
CA VAL A 826 22.07 6.04 18.64
C VAL A 826 23.11 7.17 18.55
N ARG A 827 23.94 7.18 17.50
CA ARG A 827 24.95 8.22 17.33
C ARG A 827 24.27 9.49 16.83
N VAL A 828 23.68 10.23 17.76
CA VAL A 828 23.22 11.61 17.57
C VAL A 828 24.38 12.59 17.87
N PRO A 829 24.37 13.82 17.33
CA PRO A 829 25.40 14.83 17.57
C PRO A 829 25.32 15.46 18.99
N GLY A 830 25.34 14.65 20.04
CA GLY A 830 25.34 15.13 21.42
C GLY A 830 24.05 15.81 21.83
N TYR A 831 24.15 16.93 22.54
CA TYR A 831 22.99 17.72 22.97
C TYR A 831 22.14 18.24 21.79
N TYR A 832 22.67 18.31 20.56
CA TYR A 832 21.86 18.61 19.37
C TYR A 832 20.76 17.58 19.07
N GLY A 833 20.92 16.34 19.56
CA GLY A 833 19.89 15.31 19.46
C GLY A 833 19.48 14.91 18.04
N PRO A 834 18.40 14.13 17.90
CA PRO A 834 17.80 13.76 16.62
C PRO A 834 17.44 14.97 15.74
N ARG A 835 16.85 16.03 16.30
CA ARG A 835 16.46 17.22 15.53
C ARG A 835 17.67 17.88 14.85
N GLY A 836 18.79 18.01 15.57
CA GLY A 836 20.03 18.52 14.97
C GLY A 836 20.66 17.57 13.96
N ALA A 837 20.55 16.25 14.16
CA ALA A 837 21.03 15.26 13.19
C ALA A 837 20.34 15.41 11.82
N ARG A 838 19.02 15.61 11.80
CA ARG A 838 18.24 15.82 10.55
C ARG A 838 18.70 17.07 9.80
N VAL A 839 18.78 18.22 10.48
CA VAL A 839 19.20 19.49 9.85
C VAL A 839 20.64 19.38 9.32
N MET A 840 21.53 18.67 10.02
CA MET A 840 22.88 18.37 9.52
C MET A 840 22.85 17.48 8.27
N GLU A 841 22.06 16.41 8.26
CA GLU A 841 21.96 15.49 7.11
C GLU A 841 21.39 16.18 5.86
N GLU A 842 20.34 16.99 6.01
CA GLU A 842 19.75 17.78 4.91
C GLU A 842 20.75 18.77 4.30
N GLU A 843 21.40 19.59 5.11
CA GLU A 843 22.37 20.59 4.66
C GLU A 843 23.65 19.96 4.06
N ILE A 844 24.09 18.81 4.59
CA ILE A 844 25.21 18.04 4.01
C ILE A 844 24.82 17.47 2.63
N LEU A 845 23.63 16.88 2.51
CA LEU A 845 23.18 16.26 1.27
C LEU A 845 22.91 17.30 0.16
N ASP A 846 22.27 18.43 0.49
CA ASP A 846 22.05 19.52 -0.46
C ASP A 846 23.38 20.04 -1.03
N ALA A 847 24.30 20.45 -0.15
CA ALA A 847 25.51 21.16 -0.54
C ALA A 847 26.67 20.27 -1.04
N LEU A 848 26.72 18.98 -0.64
CA LEU A 848 27.84 18.06 -0.95
C LEU A 848 27.44 16.84 -1.80
N SER A 849 26.21 16.76 -2.33
CA SER A 849 25.74 15.59 -3.11
C SER A 849 26.65 15.19 -4.28
N SER A 850 27.26 16.15 -4.99
CA SER A 850 28.25 15.87 -6.06
C SER A 850 29.56 15.32 -5.50
N ASP A 851 30.07 15.94 -4.44
CA ASP A 851 31.34 15.60 -3.82
C ASP A 851 31.28 14.19 -3.20
N LEU A 852 30.15 13.85 -2.59
CA LEU A 852 29.85 12.53 -2.04
C LEU A 852 29.79 11.43 -3.11
N ARG A 853 29.23 11.71 -4.30
CA ARG A 853 29.23 10.77 -5.42
C ARG A 853 30.64 10.52 -5.95
N GLU A 854 31.47 11.56 -6.03
CA GLU A 854 32.86 11.42 -6.45
C GLU A 854 33.74 10.73 -5.38
N ALA A 855 33.50 11.04 -4.10
CA ALA A 855 34.14 10.37 -2.97
C ALA A 855 33.78 8.88 -2.93
N ALA A 856 32.54 8.49 -3.27
CA ALA A 856 32.14 7.08 -3.35
C ALA A 856 32.93 6.28 -4.41
N VAL A 857 33.44 6.92 -5.47
CA VAL A 857 34.30 6.28 -6.47
C VAL A 857 35.74 6.10 -5.96
N ARG A 858 36.19 6.96 -5.03
CA ARG A 858 37.59 7.03 -4.56
C ARG A 858 37.83 6.34 -3.21
N ASP A 859 36.89 6.46 -2.27
CA ASP A 859 36.99 5.92 -0.91
C ASP A 859 36.09 4.68 -0.75
N VAL A 860 36.71 3.54 -0.42
CA VAL A 860 36.01 2.28 -0.16
C VAL A 860 35.12 2.37 1.08
N VAL A 861 35.41 3.27 2.04
CA VAL A 861 34.58 3.45 3.24
C VAL A 861 33.25 4.12 2.90
N VAL A 862 33.23 5.03 1.92
CA VAL A 862 32.03 5.71 1.42
C VAL A 862 31.16 4.74 0.59
N SER A 863 31.78 3.95 -0.28
CA SER A 863 31.04 3.01 -1.16
C SER A 863 30.61 1.70 -0.49
N ALA A 864 31.33 1.20 0.52
CA ALA A 864 31.06 -0.12 1.12
C ALA A 864 29.66 -0.30 1.72
N ARG A 865 28.96 0.79 2.10
CA ARG A 865 27.59 0.78 2.63
C ARG A 865 26.68 1.85 2.02
N GLY A 866 27.14 2.55 0.99
CA GLY A 866 26.42 3.64 0.34
C GLY A 866 26.53 5.00 1.04
N VAL A 867 26.30 6.05 0.27
CA VAL A 867 26.53 7.46 0.66
C VAL A 867 25.75 7.87 1.91
N GLY A 868 24.46 7.53 2.02
CA GLY A 868 23.65 7.91 3.20
C GLY A 868 24.23 7.35 4.51
N VAL A 869 24.66 6.08 4.52
CA VAL A 869 25.30 5.48 5.70
C VAL A 869 26.59 6.22 6.09
N TYR A 870 27.35 6.70 5.11
CA TYR A 870 28.54 7.52 5.38
C TYR A 870 28.19 8.92 5.91
N VAL A 871 27.12 9.55 5.39
CA VAL A 871 26.63 10.84 5.90
C VAL A 871 26.20 10.70 7.36
N THR A 872 25.28 9.79 7.68
CA THR A 872 24.75 9.62 9.05
C THR A 872 25.83 9.19 10.06
N PHE A 873 26.72 8.25 9.73
CA PHE A 873 27.70 7.71 10.69
C PHE A 873 29.06 8.40 10.70
N VAL A 874 29.34 9.30 9.75
CA VAL A 874 30.59 10.06 9.72
C VAL A 874 30.29 11.55 9.66
N LEU A 875 29.67 12.05 8.59
CA LEU A 875 29.62 13.50 8.34
C LEU A 875 28.73 14.27 9.32
N VAL A 876 27.57 13.74 9.68
CA VAL A 876 26.69 14.34 10.71
C VAL A 876 27.42 14.48 12.05
N LEU A 877 28.23 13.48 12.42
CA LEU A 877 28.99 13.49 13.67
C LEU A 877 30.23 14.40 13.60
N GLU A 878 30.88 14.48 12.43
CA GLU A 878 32.01 15.40 12.20
C GLU A 878 31.57 16.88 12.18
N VAL A 879 30.39 17.18 11.64
CA VAL A 879 29.75 18.50 11.76
C VAL A 879 29.29 18.74 13.21
N GLY A 880 28.69 17.73 13.85
CA GLY A 880 28.30 17.78 15.27
C GLY A 880 29.45 18.17 16.20
N ILE A 881 30.62 17.54 16.08
CA ILE A 881 31.82 17.93 16.84
C ILE A 881 32.16 19.41 16.63
N ARG A 882 32.19 19.87 15.38
CA ARG A 882 32.59 21.25 15.05
C ARG A 882 31.62 22.28 15.61
N LEU A 883 30.32 21.99 15.60
CA LEU A 883 29.32 22.83 16.26
C LEU A 883 29.53 22.85 17.78
N VAL A 884 29.77 21.70 18.42
CA VAL A 884 30.08 21.61 19.86
C VAL A 884 31.38 22.37 20.21
N MET A 885 32.39 22.37 19.33
CA MET A 885 33.59 23.20 19.48
C MET A 885 33.25 24.70 19.47
N ASP A 886 32.43 25.16 18.52
CA ASP A 886 31.99 26.57 18.44
C ASP A 886 31.19 27.00 19.70
N ASP A 887 30.25 26.16 20.14
CA ASP A 887 29.31 26.46 21.22
C ASP A 887 29.97 26.55 22.60
N LEU A 888 31.02 25.74 22.83
CA LEU A 888 31.64 25.58 24.14
C LEU A 888 33.10 26.05 24.18
N GLY A 889 33.67 26.49 23.06
CA GLY A 889 35.08 26.87 22.95
C GLY A 889 36.03 25.70 23.22
N LEU A 890 35.63 24.47 22.87
CA LEU A 890 36.36 23.24 23.17
C LEU A 890 37.29 22.84 22.03
N GLU A 891 38.42 22.21 22.39
CA GLU A 891 39.26 21.49 21.45
C GLU A 891 38.58 20.19 20.99
N MET A 892 38.95 19.71 19.80
CA MET A 892 38.24 18.64 19.08
C MET A 892 37.98 17.35 19.88
N GLU A 893 38.92 16.94 20.72
CA GLU A 893 38.79 15.70 21.51
C GLU A 893 37.89 15.89 22.75
N ASP A 894 37.90 17.07 23.37
CA ASP A 894 36.99 17.42 24.46
C ASP A 894 35.57 17.64 23.93
N ALA A 895 35.43 18.27 22.76
CA ALA A 895 34.15 18.41 22.05
C ALA A 895 33.56 17.04 21.66
N ARG A 896 34.39 16.08 21.21
CA ARG A 896 33.96 14.70 20.95
C ARG A 896 33.46 14.01 22.22
N LYS A 897 34.18 14.16 23.33
CA LYS A 897 33.77 13.61 24.63
C LYS A 897 32.45 14.21 25.10
N GLU A 898 32.30 15.53 25.02
CA GLU A 898 31.07 16.24 25.37
C GLU A 898 29.91 15.79 24.48
N MET A 899 30.13 15.62 23.17
CA MET A 899 29.13 15.06 22.26
C MET A 899 28.72 13.63 22.64
N GLU A 900 29.64 12.81 23.17
CA GLU A 900 29.33 11.46 23.66
C GLU A 900 28.61 11.46 25.03
N GLU A 901 28.94 12.37 25.94
CA GLU A 901 28.32 12.48 27.28
C GLU A 901 26.91 13.10 27.20
N SER A 902 26.71 14.12 26.35
CA SER A 902 25.45 14.83 26.18
C SER A 902 24.42 14.14 25.27
N ALA A 903 24.81 13.13 24.47
CA ALA A 903 23.93 12.46 23.50
C ALA A 903 22.61 11.91 24.10
N ALA A 904 22.66 11.35 25.31
CA ALA A 904 21.47 10.84 25.98
C ALA A 904 20.53 11.96 26.44
N TRP A 905 21.07 13.13 26.78
CA TRP A 905 20.29 14.32 27.12
C TRP A 905 19.69 14.95 25.86
N GLY A 906 20.47 15.09 24.78
CA GLY A 906 20.01 15.62 23.50
C GLY A 906 18.90 14.77 22.87
N THR A 907 18.97 13.45 23.03
CA THR A 907 17.89 12.53 22.59
C THR A 907 16.57 12.76 23.34
N LEU A 908 16.61 13.22 24.60
CA LEU A 908 15.44 13.45 25.43
C LEU A 908 14.87 14.89 25.31
N VAL A 909 15.73 15.88 25.08
CA VAL A 909 15.35 17.30 25.08
C VAL A 909 15.18 17.86 23.68
N ASN A 910 16.06 17.47 22.74
CA ASN A 910 16.01 17.86 21.34
C ASN A 910 15.56 16.68 20.47
N GLU A 911 14.51 16.02 20.96
CA GLU A 911 13.69 15.04 20.26
C GLU A 911 13.08 15.70 19.00
N GLU A 912 12.76 14.88 18.00
CA GLU A 912 12.06 15.33 16.81
C GLU A 912 10.58 15.58 17.15
N LEU A 913 10.29 16.81 17.54
CA LEU A 913 8.94 17.33 17.74
C LEU A 913 8.56 18.21 16.55
N GLU A 914 7.33 18.05 16.08
CA GLU A 914 6.70 18.94 15.12
C GLU A 914 6.72 20.38 15.64
N GLU A 915 6.98 21.36 14.76
CA GLU A 915 7.09 22.76 15.17
C GLU A 915 5.68 23.34 15.43
N GLU A 916 5.34 23.55 16.70
CA GLU A 916 4.16 24.31 17.10
C GLU A 916 4.19 25.69 16.43
N GLY A 917 3.17 25.97 15.61
CA GLY A 917 3.00 27.26 14.94
C GLY A 917 2.87 28.41 15.95
N PRO A 918 3.27 29.65 15.59
CA PRO A 918 3.29 30.76 16.53
C PRO A 918 1.89 31.08 17.05
N SER A 919 1.74 31.14 18.37
CA SER A 919 0.51 31.54 19.03
C SER A 919 0.14 32.98 18.66
N VAL A 920 -0.95 33.14 17.93
CA VAL A 920 -1.56 34.45 17.72
C VAL A 920 -2.24 34.84 19.03
N VAL A 921 -1.73 35.88 19.68
CA VAL A 921 -2.44 36.56 20.76
C VAL A 921 -3.54 37.38 20.12
N GLU A 922 -4.79 36.92 20.24
CA GLU A 922 -5.94 37.74 19.87
C GLU A 922 -6.10 38.87 20.90
N GLU A 923 -6.04 40.12 20.43
CA GLU A 923 -6.48 41.28 21.23
C GLU A 923 -8.00 41.35 21.18
N ASP A 924 -8.63 41.38 22.36
CA ASP A 924 -10.08 41.52 22.50
C ASP A 924 -10.59 42.79 21.79
N SER A 925 -11.62 42.64 20.95
CA SER A 925 -12.39 43.77 20.41
C SER A 925 -13.90 43.55 20.54
N ASP A 926 -14.40 43.71 21.77
CA ASP A 926 -15.80 44.06 22.00
C ASP A 926 -16.03 45.52 21.56
N ASP A 927 -16.88 45.76 20.54
CA ASP A 927 -17.93 46.79 20.67
C ASP A 927 -19.11 46.56 19.70
N TYR A 928 -20.27 47.11 20.09
CA TYR A 928 -21.58 46.98 19.47
C TYR A 928 -21.79 48.00 18.33
N GLY A 929 -22.72 47.71 17.41
CA GLY A 929 -23.32 48.76 16.57
C GLY A 929 -24.29 48.29 15.49
N TYR A 930 -25.58 48.63 15.63
CA TYR A 930 -26.58 48.58 14.55
C TYR A 930 -26.30 49.66 13.48
N ASP A 931 -26.22 49.28 12.20
CA ASP A 931 -27.27 49.52 11.17
C ASP A 931 -26.91 48.84 9.83
#